data_AF-A0A2T4B715-F1
#
_entry.id   AF-A0A2T4B715-F1
#
_cell.length_a   1.000
_cell.length_b   1.000
_cell.length_c   1.000
_cell.angle_alpha   90.00
_cell.angle_beta   90.00
_cell.angle_gamma   90.00
#
_symmetry.space_group_name_H-M   'P 1'
#
loop_
_entity.id
_entity.type
_entity.pdbx_description
1 polymer ?
#
loop_
_entity_poly.entity_id
_entity_poly.type
_entity_poly.pdbx_seq_one_letter_code
_entity_poly.pdbx_strand_id
1 'polypeptide(L)'
;MLKHEDYTVGWICGITTEYVAAQSFLDERHDGPEDVSTNDSNDYTLGTMGKHNVVIAVLPDGEYGIASAAAAARDMLHTFPNVRISLLVGIGGGAPSKKHDIRLGDVVVSIPSSKATGSVLHYGFSKTMQNQNFETIGYLNLPPTVLRSAANGLKASYESDGHQIQEAIDSILHKKSKLRKKYSRPDPSSDRLYQSDVVHPLSDDDDISCASVCGSNPANWVRRSKRSEEDDDPAIHYGLIASASQLVRDATIRDTLAREKDILCFETEAAGLMNRFPCLVIRGICDYSDTHADTAWQGYAAMTAAAYTKDLLSRIPVSKVQAERKIGEILSGMYRRDYLYLSCSFINSQVIGVEEGVNKLLHIQHDRYEEEILNWLSPINYASTQIDHIARRQPGTGQWFLGSAEYQTWLKGDRLTLFCPGIPGAGKTMITAIVIDDIYNRFHNDTTVGIAYLYCDYRRQYEQTIEELLLSLVKQLAQRQATVLNEVPELCSKYPTEPKSLSLDHILILLHSVSKLFSRVFVIVDALDECRADGCRTKLLDAIFNLQVTERTNIFLTARFIPDILNIFKESATLEIRAQDEDVQQFITNQITKLPSFVLSDADLQNEIKTIIAKAVDGMFLLAALHMDALCQEPTVGHIELALKSLPRGLDEMYTRAMIRVKSQGVGAQDLAMKILAWVIHARRALSLAELQHAVAVEPGKPELNCKFIPSSDVIRTICAGLITIDNESNAVRLVHHTTQEYFEKAREMWSLNDQSIIATACIAYLSLSTFESGCCPTDAAYASRLQENPLYMYAARHWGHHICESWAGYDGAMEFLQCNAKMEAASQALMVDWPFTMPSYTNSQSFPTDMTGLHLAAYFGLEGAVKALLASHDPDAHNSYERTPLSYAAESGHTAVAQLLLDTRRVDVNSMDCLGEAPLHRATYDGHEAVVKLLLRQTGIIADHEGKYEGRTPLSFAAGEGHEAVVELLLAKGEGLDVNSQDSRGQTAIMLAAKNGHEAVVRLLRAAEGINVNSEDCDGHTACMLAAEKGHTAVVRVLLEVDGIKANTEDWVEGDESDEDYVVLRARSLQRISHM
;
A
#
# COMPACT_ATOMS: atom_id res chain seq x y z
N MET A 1 52.02 -18.46 17.65
CA MET A 1 50.62 -18.31 17.27
C MET A 1 50.55 -17.45 16.03
N LEU A 2 49.88 -17.97 15.00
CA LEU A 2 49.52 -17.20 13.80
C LEU A 2 48.44 -16.19 14.19
N LYS A 3 48.52 -14.99 13.64
CA LYS A 3 47.53 -13.91 13.85
C LYS A 3 46.50 -13.93 12.73
N HIS A 4 45.38 -13.23 12.91
CA HIS A 4 44.35 -13.11 11.87
C HIS A 4 44.89 -12.54 10.55
N GLU A 5 45.92 -11.68 10.61
CA GLU A 5 46.59 -11.12 9.44
C GLU A 5 47.37 -12.15 8.62
N ASP A 6 47.64 -13.34 9.14
CA ASP A 6 48.41 -14.37 8.43
C ASP A 6 47.54 -15.16 7.45
N TYR A 7 46.21 -15.03 7.49
CA TYR A 7 45.25 -15.75 6.64
C TYR A 7 44.92 -14.96 5.38
N THR A 8 45.07 -15.59 4.21
CA THR A 8 44.95 -14.93 2.90
C THR A 8 43.85 -15.50 2.01
N VAL A 9 43.31 -16.67 2.38
CA VAL A 9 42.27 -17.38 1.62
C VAL A 9 41.03 -17.56 2.49
N GLY A 10 39.90 -17.04 2.02
CA GLY A 10 38.59 -17.24 2.65
C GLY A 10 37.81 -18.36 1.96
N TRP A 11 37.22 -19.25 2.74
CA TRP A 11 36.39 -20.36 2.28
C TRP A 11 35.05 -20.34 3.01
N ILE A 12 33.94 -20.25 2.28
CA ILE A 12 32.59 -20.26 2.85
C ILE A 12 31.87 -21.57 2.52
N CYS A 13 31.29 -22.19 3.54
CA CYS A 13 30.42 -23.36 3.46
C CYS A 13 29.00 -22.99 3.89
N GLY A 14 28.01 -23.42 3.09
CA GLY A 14 26.58 -23.20 3.34
C GLY A 14 26.00 -24.12 4.42
N ILE A 15 26.46 -25.36 4.51
CA ILE A 15 25.91 -26.34 5.49
C ILE A 15 27.00 -27.15 6.20
N THR A 16 26.65 -27.78 7.32
CA THR A 16 27.57 -28.62 8.13
C THR A 16 28.22 -29.73 7.30
N THR A 17 27.50 -30.32 6.34
CA THR A 17 28.04 -31.38 5.48
C THR A 17 29.28 -30.90 4.70
N GLU A 18 29.21 -29.68 4.15
CA GLU A 18 30.28 -29.03 3.39
C GLU A 18 31.43 -28.61 4.31
N TYR A 19 31.10 -28.08 5.49
CA TYR A 19 32.10 -27.65 6.47
C TYR A 19 32.98 -28.80 6.95
N VAL A 20 32.39 -29.97 7.22
CA VAL A 20 33.13 -31.19 7.59
C VAL A 20 34.06 -31.65 6.47
N ALA A 21 33.61 -31.57 5.21
CA ALA A 21 34.44 -31.91 4.05
C ALA A 21 35.62 -30.94 3.94
N ALA A 22 35.36 -29.64 3.97
CA ALA A 22 36.38 -28.59 3.88
C ALA A 22 37.48 -28.75 4.96
N GLN A 23 37.07 -28.91 6.23
CA GLN A 23 38.00 -29.15 7.35
C GLN A 23 38.82 -30.44 7.20
N SER A 24 38.31 -31.42 6.47
CA SER A 24 38.99 -32.71 6.29
C SER A 24 40.10 -32.68 5.26
N PHE A 25 40.13 -31.67 4.40
CA PHE A 25 41.17 -31.48 3.39
C PHE A 25 42.32 -30.56 3.82
N LEU A 26 42.23 -29.92 5.00
CA LEU A 26 43.35 -29.17 5.59
C LEU A 26 44.55 -30.06 5.82
N ASP A 27 45.75 -29.56 5.48
CA ASP A 27 47.02 -30.25 5.73
C ASP A 27 47.40 -30.16 7.21
N GLU A 28 47.18 -28.99 7.82
CA GLU A 28 47.36 -28.72 9.25
C GLU A 28 46.19 -27.88 9.77
N ARG A 29 45.68 -28.20 10.96
CA ARG A 29 44.66 -27.39 11.65
C ARG A 29 45.34 -26.49 12.67
N HIS A 30 45.00 -25.22 12.68
CA HIS A 30 45.43 -24.25 13.68
C HIS A 30 44.39 -24.14 14.81
N ASP A 31 44.81 -23.59 15.95
CA ASP A 31 43.89 -23.22 17.02
C ASP A 31 42.90 -22.15 16.51
N GLY A 32 41.66 -22.20 17.01
CA GLY A 32 40.63 -21.21 16.66
C GLY A 32 40.99 -19.79 17.14
N PRO A 33 40.30 -18.76 16.62
CA PRO A 33 40.52 -17.39 17.07
C PRO A 33 40.14 -17.24 18.56
N GLU A 34 41.03 -16.65 19.37
CA GLU A 34 40.75 -16.37 20.80
C GLU A 34 39.71 -15.25 20.96
N ASP A 35 39.72 -14.28 20.04
CA ASP A 35 38.77 -13.17 19.97
C ASP A 35 38.23 -13.05 18.54
N VAL A 36 36.93 -12.81 18.39
CA VAL A 36 36.29 -12.42 17.12
C VAL A 36 35.62 -11.05 17.29
N SER A 37 35.25 -10.39 16.19
CA SER A 37 34.51 -9.12 16.27
C SER A 37 33.19 -9.28 17.05
N THR A 38 32.73 -8.24 17.76
CA THR A 38 31.54 -8.31 18.65
C THR A 38 30.24 -8.72 17.94
N ASN A 39 30.17 -8.56 16.62
CA ASN A 39 29.00 -8.89 15.80
C ASN A 39 29.27 -10.04 14.81
N ASP A 40 30.37 -10.78 14.99
CA ASP A 40 30.71 -11.93 14.15
C ASP A 40 30.13 -13.20 14.75
N SER A 41 29.10 -13.75 14.10
CA SER A 41 28.41 -14.97 14.54
C SER A 41 28.92 -16.25 13.88
N ASN A 42 30.00 -16.19 13.08
CA ASN A 42 30.49 -17.38 12.38
C ASN A 42 31.33 -18.28 13.28
N ASP A 43 31.22 -19.59 13.03
CA ASP A 43 32.22 -20.54 13.50
C ASP A 43 33.35 -20.65 12.48
N TYR A 44 34.60 -20.52 12.95
CA TYR A 44 35.79 -20.59 12.11
C TYR A 44 36.64 -21.81 12.38
N THR A 45 37.05 -22.49 11.31
CA THR A 45 38.19 -23.39 11.35
C THR A 45 39.35 -22.81 10.56
N LEU A 46 40.49 -22.72 11.25
CA LEU A 46 41.73 -22.20 10.70
C LEU A 46 42.70 -23.34 10.38
N GLY A 47 43.46 -23.19 9.30
CA GLY A 47 44.49 -24.17 8.96
C GLY A 47 45.30 -23.82 7.72
N THR A 48 46.12 -24.78 7.29
CA THR A 48 46.86 -24.70 6.03
C THR A 48 46.27 -25.62 4.97
N MET A 49 46.31 -25.16 3.72
CA MET A 49 46.01 -26.00 2.55
C MET A 49 47.03 -25.68 1.45
N GLY A 50 47.86 -26.66 1.11
CA GLY A 50 49.02 -26.48 0.26
C GLY A 50 50.04 -25.53 0.91
N LYS A 51 50.18 -24.33 0.33
CA LYS A 51 51.10 -23.29 0.84
C LYS A 51 50.36 -22.05 1.35
N HIS A 52 49.06 -22.14 1.56
CA HIS A 52 48.21 -21.01 1.95
C HIS A 52 47.57 -21.24 3.31
N ASN A 53 47.45 -20.16 4.08
CA ASN A 53 46.67 -20.12 5.31
C ASN A 53 45.21 -19.83 4.95
N VAL A 54 44.33 -20.76 5.31
CA VAL A 54 42.90 -20.74 4.95
C VAL A 54 42.05 -20.54 6.20
N VAL A 55 41.08 -19.65 6.09
CA VAL A 55 39.98 -19.51 7.05
C VAL A 55 38.72 -20.10 6.42
N ILE A 56 38.10 -21.05 7.12
CA ILE A 56 36.86 -21.70 6.71
C ILE A 56 35.75 -21.25 7.64
N ALA A 57 34.67 -20.67 7.10
CA ALA A 57 33.45 -20.34 7.82
C ALA A 57 32.30 -21.25 7.41
N VAL A 58 31.39 -21.49 8.35
CA VAL A 58 30.10 -22.14 8.11
C VAL A 58 28.97 -21.20 8.49
N LEU A 59 27.86 -21.27 7.75
CA LEU A 59 26.64 -20.55 8.11
C LEU A 59 26.01 -21.15 9.39
N PRO A 60 25.24 -20.36 10.17
CA PRO A 60 24.47 -20.87 11.31
C PRO A 60 23.55 -22.03 10.91
N ASP A 61 23.33 -22.98 11.82
CA ASP A 61 22.49 -24.14 11.54
C ASP A 61 21.04 -23.72 11.24
N GLY A 62 20.45 -24.28 10.18
CA GLY A 62 19.14 -23.87 9.67
C GLY A 62 19.12 -22.60 8.81
N GLU A 63 20.23 -21.88 8.70
CA GLU A 63 20.36 -20.70 7.82
C GLU A 63 21.13 -21.03 6.54
N TYR A 64 20.52 -20.81 5.39
CA TYR A 64 21.16 -20.98 4.08
C TYR A 64 20.63 -19.95 3.07
N GLY A 65 21.34 -19.80 1.95
CA GLY A 65 20.98 -18.87 0.88
C GLY A 65 21.74 -17.54 0.88
N ILE A 66 21.38 -16.70 -0.09
CA ILE A 66 22.05 -15.44 -0.48
C ILE A 66 22.41 -14.53 0.70
N ALA A 67 21.49 -14.33 1.65
CA ALA A 67 21.65 -13.37 2.73
C ALA A 67 22.64 -13.83 3.81
N SER A 68 22.50 -15.07 4.29
CA SER A 68 23.39 -15.67 5.29
C SER A 68 24.82 -15.82 4.74
N ALA A 69 24.96 -16.20 3.47
CA ALA A 69 26.26 -16.26 2.80
C ALA A 69 26.99 -14.89 2.80
N ALA A 70 26.26 -13.81 2.46
CA ALA A 70 26.81 -12.46 2.45
C ALA A 70 27.23 -11.97 3.85
N ALA A 71 26.45 -12.31 4.88
CA ALA A 71 26.78 -11.99 6.27
C ALA A 71 28.07 -12.69 6.71
N ALA A 72 28.17 -14.00 6.49
CA ALA A 72 29.34 -14.79 6.83
C ALA A 72 30.63 -14.28 6.16
N ALA A 73 30.54 -13.90 4.88
CA ALA A 73 31.67 -13.33 4.15
C ALA A 73 32.15 -11.99 4.74
N ARG A 74 31.21 -11.13 5.07
CA ARG A 74 31.51 -9.80 5.62
C ARG A 74 32.18 -9.93 6.98
N ASP A 75 31.63 -10.74 7.87
CA ASP A 75 32.14 -10.90 9.23
C ASP A 75 33.52 -11.58 9.20
N MET A 76 33.73 -12.54 8.29
CA MET A 76 35.06 -13.10 8.00
C MET A 76 36.07 -12.03 7.59
N LEU A 77 35.69 -11.08 6.74
CA LEU A 77 36.59 -10.01 6.33
C LEU A 77 36.89 -8.99 7.45
N HIS A 78 35.97 -8.81 8.39
CA HIS A 78 36.21 -8.00 9.59
C HIS A 78 37.22 -8.66 10.52
N THR A 79 37.06 -9.97 10.76
CA THR A 79 37.93 -10.73 11.67
C THR A 79 39.28 -11.04 11.00
N PHE A 80 39.31 -11.34 9.70
CA PHE A 80 40.50 -11.69 8.91
C PHE A 80 40.75 -10.67 7.78
N PRO A 81 41.31 -9.49 8.08
CA PRO A 81 41.42 -8.39 7.13
C PRO A 81 42.42 -8.63 5.98
N ASN A 82 43.29 -9.63 6.06
CA ASN A 82 44.28 -9.96 5.02
C ASN A 82 43.80 -11.00 4.00
N VAL A 83 42.52 -11.38 4.01
CA VAL A 83 41.96 -12.25 2.96
C VAL A 83 41.98 -11.54 1.60
N ARG A 84 42.53 -12.23 0.58
CA ARG A 84 42.78 -11.68 -0.78
C ARG A 84 42.08 -12.44 -1.88
N ILE A 85 41.88 -13.74 -1.70
CA ILE A 85 41.09 -14.58 -2.59
C ILE A 85 40.02 -15.30 -1.78
N SER A 86 38.90 -15.60 -2.43
CA SER A 86 37.77 -16.25 -1.78
C SER A 86 37.16 -17.36 -2.62
N LEU A 87 36.59 -18.33 -1.92
CA LEU A 87 36.04 -19.55 -2.49
C LEU A 87 34.68 -19.82 -1.83
N LEU A 88 33.69 -20.14 -2.66
CA LEU A 88 32.40 -20.64 -2.21
C LEU A 88 32.32 -22.11 -2.64
N VAL A 89 32.48 -23.02 -1.69
CA VAL A 89 32.63 -24.45 -1.98
C VAL A 89 31.58 -25.22 -1.21
N GLY A 90 30.82 -26.02 -1.94
CA GLY A 90 29.77 -26.81 -1.34
C GLY A 90 29.09 -27.72 -2.35
N ILE A 91 27.82 -28.01 -2.12
CA ILE A 91 27.01 -28.86 -2.99
C ILE A 91 26.00 -28.04 -3.78
N GLY A 92 25.55 -28.59 -4.90
CA GLY A 92 24.51 -27.99 -5.73
C GLY A 92 23.81 -29.04 -6.59
N GLY A 93 22.73 -28.63 -7.22
CA GLY A 93 21.97 -29.50 -8.11
C GLY A 93 22.45 -29.40 -9.54
N GLY A 94 22.70 -30.55 -10.17
CA GLY A 94 23.24 -30.64 -11.52
C GLY A 94 22.18 -30.39 -12.59
N ALA A 95 22.60 -29.82 -13.72
CA ALA A 95 21.74 -29.61 -14.88
C ALA A 95 22.29 -30.36 -16.10
N PRO A 96 22.05 -31.68 -16.22
CA PRO A 96 22.56 -32.48 -17.33
C PRO A 96 22.00 -32.00 -18.67
N SER A 97 22.83 -32.05 -19.72
CA SER A 97 22.41 -31.71 -21.09
C SER A 97 23.08 -32.63 -22.10
N LYS A 98 22.67 -32.57 -23.37
CA LYS A 98 23.34 -33.32 -24.44
C LYS A 98 24.83 -32.96 -24.61
N LYS A 99 25.23 -31.77 -24.17
CA LYS A 99 26.60 -31.25 -24.26
C LYS A 99 27.42 -31.55 -23.01
N HIS A 100 26.77 -31.69 -21.86
CA HIS A 100 27.40 -31.87 -20.56
C HIS A 100 26.74 -33.05 -19.82
N ASP A 101 27.43 -34.20 -19.79
CA ASP A 101 27.01 -35.39 -19.05
C ASP A 101 27.37 -35.25 -17.56
N ILE A 102 26.61 -34.39 -16.87
CA ILE A 102 26.77 -34.12 -15.44
C ILE A 102 26.17 -35.28 -14.64
N ARG A 103 26.96 -35.80 -13.69
CA ARG A 103 26.61 -36.94 -12.83
C ARG A 103 26.73 -36.60 -11.35
N LEU A 104 26.04 -37.37 -10.49
CA LEU A 104 26.16 -37.19 -9.05
C LEU A 104 27.61 -37.47 -8.61
N GLY A 105 28.15 -36.56 -7.77
CA GLY A 105 29.55 -36.55 -7.36
C GLY A 105 30.50 -35.79 -8.29
N ASP A 106 30.08 -35.41 -9.50
CA ASP A 106 30.86 -34.51 -10.37
C ASP A 106 31.04 -33.13 -9.72
N VAL A 107 32.00 -32.36 -10.22
CA VAL A 107 32.26 -30.99 -9.75
C VAL A 107 31.97 -30.00 -10.86
N VAL A 108 31.22 -28.93 -10.55
CA VAL A 108 30.98 -27.79 -11.43
C VAL A 108 31.71 -26.56 -10.90
N VAL A 109 32.47 -25.89 -11.76
CA VAL A 109 33.27 -24.71 -11.42
C VAL A 109 32.80 -23.51 -12.24
N SER A 110 32.49 -22.40 -11.55
CA SER A 110 31.96 -21.19 -12.19
C SER A 110 33.03 -20.49 -13.04
N ILE A 111 32.96 -20.66 -14.37
CA ILE A 111 33.84 -19.98 -15.34
C ILE A 111 32.94 -19.34 -16.42
N PRO A 112 33.25 -18.12 -16.88
CA PRO A 112 32.48 -17.46 -17.94
C PRO A 112 32.33 -18.33 -19.19
N SER A 113 31.09 -18.46 -19.66
CA SER A 113 30.76 -19.10 -20.94
C SER A 113 30.88 -18.10 -22.10
N SER A 114 31.07 -18.58 -23.32
CA SER A 114 31.17 -17.74 -24.53
C SER A 114 29.91 -16.91 -24.82
N LYS A 115 28.78 -17.25 -24.19
CA LYS A 115 27.48 -16.57 -24.34
C LYS A 115 27.14 -15.57 -23.22
N ALA A 116 27.93 -15.50 -22.15
CA ALA A 116 27.63 -14.71 -20.96
C ALA A 116 28.79 -13.78 -20.56
N THR A 117 28.46 -12.60 -20.04
CA THR A 117 29.45 -11.62 -19.56
C THR A 117 29.94 -11.90 -18.12
N GLY A 118 29.31 -12.86 -17.41
CA GLY A 118 29.60 -13.27 -16.04
C GLY A 118 29.75 -14.79 -15.87
N SER A 119 30.10 -15.24 -14.67
CA SER A 119 30.28 -16.68 -14.35
C SER A 119 29.16 -17.32 -13.51
N VAL A 120 28.27 -16.49 -12.95
CA VAL A 120 27.04 -16.92 -12.27
C VAL A 120 25.86 -16.10 -12.79
N LEU A 121 24.73 -16.75 -12.99
CA LEU A 121 23.45 -16.15 -13.36
C LEU A 121 22.57 -15.99 -12.11
N HIS A 122 22.22 -14.76 -11.76
CA HIS A 122 21.23 -14.48 -10.71
C HIS A 122 19.83 -14.47 -11.32
N TYR A 123 18.93 -15.27 -10.75
CA TYR A 123 17.54 -15.38 -11.20
C TYR A 123 16.55 -15.30 -10.03
N GLY A 124 15.29 -15.00 -10.34
CA GLY A 124 14.19 -14.97 -9.39
C GLY A 124 12.90 -15.52 -10.00
N PHE A 125 11.94 -15.86 -9.14
CA PHE A 125 10.61 -16.25 -9.57
C PHE A 125 9.64 -15.08 -9.39
N SER A 126 9.04 -14.62 -10.48
CA SER A 126 8.07 -13.52 -10.45
C SER A 126 6.72 -14.02 -9.92
N LYS A 127 6.20 -13.40 -8.86
CA LYS A 127 4.90 -13.76 -8.24
C LYS A 127 3.69 -13.20 -8.99
N THR A 128 3.89 -12.48 -10.09
CA THR A 128 2.85 -11.71 -10.80
C THR A 128 2.25 -12.39 -12.04
N MET A 129 2.60 -13.64 -12.37
CA MET A 129 2.02 -14.38 -13.50
C MET A 129 1.67 -15.82 -13.09
N GLN A 130 0.49 -16.31 -13.51
CA GLN A 130 0.07 -17.71 -13.34
C GLN A 130 0.93 -18.64 -14.22
N ASN A 131 2.05 -19.03 -13.61
CA ASN A 131 3.12 -19.95 -13.99
C ASN A 131 4.39 -19.23 -13.56
N GLN A 132 5.12 -19.77 -12.57
CA GLN A 132 6.33 -19.18 -12.00
C GLN A 132 7.40 -19.00 -13.09
N ASN A 133 7.29 -17.92 -13.87
CA ASN A 133 8.19 -17.67 -14.97
C ASN A 133 9.54 -17.23 -14.39
N PHE A 134 10.58 -17.96 -14.79
CA PHE A 134 11.97 -17.68 -14.44
C PHE A 134 12.36 -16.29 -14.96
N GLU A 135 12.67 -15.37 -14.06
CA GLU A 135 13.12 -14.03 -14.38
C GLU A 135 14.63 -13.92 -14.19
N THR A 136 15.35 -13.54 -15.26
CA THR A 136 16.78 -13.28 -15.17
C THR A 136 17.01 -11.90 -14.56
N ILE A 137 17.55 -11.86 -13.33
CA ILE A 137 17.88 -10.61 -12.62
C ILE A 137 19.19 -10.02 -13.17
N GLY A 138 20.18 -10.87 -13.48
CA GLY A 138 21.42 -10.43 -14.11
C GLY A 138 22.57 -11.43 -14.04
N TYR A 139 23.70 -11.11 -14.68
CA TYR A 139 24.95 -11.87 -14.57
C TYR A 139 25.89 -11.21 -13.58
N LEU A 140 26.52 -12.02 -12.73
CA LEU A 140 27.39 -11.53 -11.65
C LEU A 140 28.87 -11.49 -12.08
N ASN A 141 29.67 -10.73 -11.33
CA ASN A 141 31.09 -10.44 -11.62
C ASN A 141 31.96 -11.69 -11.89
N LEU A 142 33.08 -11.48 -12.58
CA LEU A 142 34.04 -12.55 -12.87
C LEU A 142 34.89 -12.90 -11.63
N PRO A 143 35.22 -14.18 -11.40
CA PRO A 143 36.16 -14.56 -10.37
C PRO A 143 37.54 -13.92 -10.59
N PRO A 144 38.31 -13.65 -9.52
CA PRO A 144 39.67 -13.13 -9.61
C PRO A 144 40.51 -13.83 -10.68
N THR A 145 41.30 -13.06 -11.42
CA THR A 145 42.09 -13.59 -12.55
C THR A 145 43.05 -14.68 -12.09
N VAL A 146 43.62 -14.59 -10.88
CA VAL A 146 44.46 -15.66 -10.31
C VAL A 146 43.72 -17.00 -10.20
N LEU A 147 42.45 -17.00 -9.77
CA LEU A 147 41.62 -18.20 -9.64
C LEU A 147 41.27 -18.77 -11.01
N ARG A 148 40.90 -17.90 -11.99
CA ARG A 148 40.60 -18.33 -13.35
C ARG A 148 41.82 -18.92 -14.06
N SER A 149 43.00 -18.32 -13.90
CA SER A 149 44.25 -18.85 -14.46
C SER A 149 44.63 -20.19 -13.83
N ALA A 150 44.43 -20.34 -12.50
CA ALA A 150 44.68 -21.61 -11.82
C ALA A 150 43.71 -22.71 -12.28
N ALA A 151 42.41 -22.40 -12.39
CA ALA A 151 41.42 -23.35 -12.88
C ALA A 151 41.70 -23.79 -14.32
N ASN A 152 42.11 -22.88 -15.21
CA ASN A 152 42.50 -23.24 -16.57
C ASN A 152 43.76 -24.11 -16.60
N GLY A 153 44.75 -23.83 -15.75
CA GLY A 153 45.95 -24.65 -15.63
C GLY A 153 45.68 -26.04 -15.04
N LEU A 154 44.72 -26.14 -14.11
CA LEU A 154 44.28 -27.41 -13.55
C LEU A 154 43.49 -28.22 -14.56
N LYS A 155 42.58 -27.59 -15.31
CA LYS A 155 41.85 -28.20 -16.43
C LYS A 155 42.80 -28.86 -17.44
N ALA A 156 43.85 -28.15 -17.87
CA ALA A 156 44.83 -28.70 -18.79
C ALA A 156 45.63 -29.89 -18.19
N SER A 157 45.85 -29.88 -16.88
CA SER A 157 46.51 -31.01 -16.19
C SER A 157 45.60 -32.22 -16.12
N TYR A 158 44.32 -32.04 -15.80
CA TYR A 158 43.37 -33.15 -15.72
C TYR A 158 43.12 -33.75 -17.10
N GLU A 159 43.03 -32.92 -18.14
CA GLU A 159 42.89 -33.39 -19.52
C GLU A 159 44.10 -34.20 -20.02
N SER A 160 45.30 -33.97 -19.48
CA SER A 160 46.53 -34.66 -19.91
C SER A 160 46.92 -35.85 -19.03
N ASP A 161 46.82 -35.69 -17.70
CA ASP A 161 47.35 -36.62 -16.70
C ASP A 161 46.25 -37.27 -15.83
N GLY A 162 44.99 -36.85 -15.96
CA GLY A 162 43.89 -37.19 -15.04
C GLY A 162 44.00 -36.47 -13.69
N HIS A 163 43.18 -36.88 -12.72
CA HIS A 163 43.17 -36.34 -11.36
C HIS A 163 43.14 -37.43 -10.29
N GLN A 164 43.46 -37.08 -9.04
CA GLN A 164 43.52 -38.02 -7.90
C GLN A 164 42.45 -37.75 -6.82
N ILE A 165 41.29 -37.20 -7.24
CA ILE A 165 40.23 -36.80 -6.32
C ILE A 165 39.70 -37.99 -5.50
N GLN A 166 39.44 -39.13 -6.14
CA GLN A 166 38.91 -40.32 -5.46
C GLN A 166 39.93 -40.88 -4.45
N GLU A 167 41.21 -40.97 -4.82
CA GLU A 167 42.28 -41.44 -3.95
C GLU A 167 42.48 -40.51 -2.74
N ALA A 168 42.36 -39.20 -2.95
CA ALA A 168 42.44 -38.21 -1.87
C ALA A 168 41.28 -38.38 -0.87
N ILE A 169 40.06 -38.60 -1.35
CA ILE A 169 38.89 -38.87 -0.52
C ILE A 169 39.10 -40.18 0.26
N ASP A 170 39.50 -41.26 -0.39
CA ASP A 170 39.70 -42.56 0.25
C ASP A 170 40.78 -42.51 1.32
N SER A 171 41.87 -41.77 1.08
CA SER A 171 42.92 -41.52 2.07
C SER A 171 42.40 -40.82 3.33
N ILE A 172 41.52 -39.83 3.18
CA ILE A 172 40.89 -39.12 4.31
C ILE A 172 39.92 -40.04 5.06
N LEU A 173 39.06 -40.75 4.33
CA LEU A 173 38.10 -41.69 4.90
C LEU A 173 38.80 -42.86 5.60
N HIS A 174 39.98 -43.26 5.14
CA HIS A 174 40.81 -44.25 5.81
C HIS A 174 41.23 -43.75 7.20
N LYS A 175 41.73 -42.50 7.27
CA LYS A 175 42.18 -41.85 8.52
C LYS A 175 41.02 -41.48 9.46
N LYS A 176 39.88 -41.05 8.93
CA LYS A 176 38.71 -40.58 9.69
C LYS A 176 37.55 -41.56 9.56
N SER A 177 37.62 -42.69 10.25
CA SER A 177 36.63 -43.79 10.15
C SER A 177 35.19 -43.37 10.40
N LYS A 178 34.93 -42.36 11.25
CA LYS A 178 33.59 -41.82 11.52
C LYS A 178 32.91 -41.21 10.28
N LEU A 179 33.68 -40.72 9.31
CA LEU A 179 33.14 -40.09 8.10
C LEU A 179 32.68 -41.11 7.05
N ARG A 180 33.18 -42.35 7.11
CA ARG A 180 32.91 -43.39 6.10
C ARG A 180 31.43 -43.63 5.85
N LYS A 181 30.56 -43.52 6.86
CA LYS A 181 29.12 -43.77 6.70
C LYS A 181 28.43 -42.74 5.80
N LYS A 182 28.78 -41.45 5.92
CA LYS A 182 28.08 -40.35 5.24
C LYS A 182 28.82 -39.82 4.01
N TYR A 183 30.16 -39.96 3.97
CA TYR A 183 31.02 -39.29 2.98
C TYR A 183 31.69 -40.24 1.98
N SER A 184 31.45 -41.56 2.08
CA SER A 184 31.92 -42.49 1.06
C SER A 184 31.09 -42.35 -0.22
N ARG A 185 31.71 -42.68 -1.35
CA ARG A 185 31.01 -42.74 -2.64
C ARG A 185 29.83 -43.74 -2.56
N PRO A 186 28.58 -43.30 -2.82
CA PRO A 186 27.45 -44.22 -2.90
C PRO A 186 27.60 -45.22 -4.06
N ASP A 187 26.77 -46.25 -4.08
CA ASP A 187 26.79 -47.24 -5.17
C ASP A 187 26.51 -46.53 -6.51
N PRO A 188 27.33 -46.71 -7.56
CA PRO A 188 27.12 -46.06 -8.85
C PRO A 188 25.74 -46.29 -9.48
N SER A 189 25.02 -47.36 -9.12
CA SER A 189 23.64 -47.62 -9.57
C SER A 189 22.57 -46.73 -8.91
N SER A 190 22.95 -45.97 -7.88
CA SER A 190 22.10 -44.94 -7.26
C SER A 190 22.12 -43.60 -8.02
N ASP A 191 23.09 -43.38 -8.91
CA ASP A 191 23.08 -42.23 -9.81
C ASP A 191 22.03 -42.40 -10.93
N ARG A 192 20.83 -41.87 -10.69
CA ARG A 192 19.66 -42.01 -11.57
C ARG A 192 19.13 -40.66 -12.01
N LEU A 193 19.17 -40.40 -13.31
CA LEU A 193 18.52 -39.24 -13.93
C LEU A 193 17.15 -39.65 -14.48
N TYR A 194 16.08 -39.16 -13.88
CA TYR A 194 14.71 -39.43 -14.32
C TYR A 194 14.33 -38.57 -15.53
N GLN A 195 13.35 -39.02 -16.32
CA GLN A 195 12.75 -38.20 -17.37
C GLN A 195 12.04 -36.98 -16.75
N SER A 196 12.01 -35.85 -17.46
CA SER A 196 11.55 -34.57 -16.90
C SER A 196 10.07 -34.53 -16.51
N ASP A 197 9.26 -35.45 -17.06
CA ASP A 197 7.82 -35.61 -16.79
C ASP A 197 7.52 -36.53 -15.61
N VAL A 198 8.54 -37.18 -15.04
CA VAL A 198 8.40 -38.03 -13.85
C VAL A 198 8.57 -37.16 -12.61
N VAL A 199 7.50 -37.05 -11.81
CA VAL A 199 7.47 -36.27 -10.57
C VAL A 199 7.46 -37.21 -9.38
N HIS A 200 8.35 -36.99 -8.41
CA HIS A 200 8.35 -37.75 -7.16
C HIS A 200 7.13 -37.33 -6.31
N PRO A 201 6.34 -38.28 -5.78
CA PRO A 201 5.22 -37.96 -4.89
C PRO A 201 5.69 -37.21 -3.63
N LEU A 202 4.94 -36.20 -3.22
CA LEU A 202 5.16 -35.48 -1.96
C LEU A 202 4.77 -36.40 -0.79
N SER A 203 5.76 -36.92 -0.07
CA SER A 203 5.58 -37.60 1.22
C SER A 203 6.54 -37.00 2.23
N ASP A 204 6.06 -36.75 3.46
CA ASP A 204 6.82 -36.11 4.55
C ASP A 204 7.98 -36.97 5.13
N ASP A 205 8.27 -38.14 4.54
CA ASP A 205 9.37 -39.03 4.92
C ASP A 205 10.54 -38.92 3.90
N ASP A 206 11.58 -38.14 4.25
CA ASP A 206 12.82 -37.95 3.47
C ASP A 206 13.69 -39.22 3.33
N ASP A 207 13.30 -40.35 3.95
CA ASP A 207 14.06 -41.61 3.99
C ASP A 207 13.57 -42.68 2.99
N ILE A 208 12.56 -42.39 2.17
CA ILE A 208 12.05 -43.35 1.17
C ILE A 208 12.89 -43.26 -0.12
N SER A 209 13.62 -44.32 -0.43
CA SER A 209 14.44 -44.42 -1.65
C SER A 209 13.60 -44.21 -2.93
N CYS A 210 14.01 -43.27 -3.79
CA CYS A 210 13.40 -42.99 -5.10
C CYS A 210 13.24 -44.25 -5.98
N ALA A 211 14.10 -45.26 -5.78
CA ALA A 211 14.03 -46.53 -6.48
C ALA A 211 12.79 -47.37 -6.12
N SER A 212 12.26 -47.18 -4.90
CA SER A 212 11.11 -47.92 -4.37
C SER A 212 9.76 -47.28 -4.75
N VAL A 213 9.72 -45.94 -4.86
CA VAL A 213 8.49 -45.17 -5.15
C VAL A 213 8.26 -44.97 -6.64
N CYS A 214 9.27 -44.50 -7.36
CA CYS A 214 9.13 -44.15 -8.79
C CYS A 214 9.35 -45.35 -9.74
N GLY A 215 9.61 -46.53 -9.17
CA GLY A 215 9.81 -47.79 -9.87
C GLY A 215 11.17 -47.91 -10.57
N SER A 216 11.63 -49.15 -10.76
CA SER A 216 12.85 -49.47 -11.50
C SER A 216 12.60 -49.70 -13.00
N ASN A 217 11.51 -49.14 -13.55
CA ASN A 217 11.13 -49.36 -14.94
C ASN A 217 12.13 -48.66 -15.87
N PRO A 218 12.81 -49.37 -16.80
CA PRO A 218 13.83 -48.76 -17.64
C PRO A 218 13.38 -47.65 -18.60
N ALA A 219 12.06 -47.38 -18.66
CA ALA A 219 11.45 -46.32 -19.44
C ALA A 219 11.43 -44.96 -18.70
N ASN A 220 11.53 -44.94 -17.36
CA ASN A 220 11.34 -43.73 -16.54
C ASN A 220 12.63 -42.93 -16.32
N TRP A 221 13.78 -43.47 -16.72
CA TRP A 221 15.10 -42.85 -16.55
C TRP A 221 15.84 -42.68 -17.88
N VAL A 222 16.71 -41.69 -17.93
CA VAL A 222 17.56 -41.41 -19.09
C VAL A 222 18.68 -42.45 -19.13
N ARG A 223 18.69 -43.31 -20.17
CA ARG A 223 19.76 -44.29 -20.36
C ARG A 223 21.06 -43.57 -20.74
N ARG A 224 22.05 -43.64 -19.86
CA ARG A 224 23.41 -43.13 -20.05
C ARG A 224 24.39 -44.30 -20.12
N SER A 225 25.36 -44.25 -21.04
CA SER A 225 26.44 -45.25 -21.09
C SER A 225 27.35 -45.11 -19.87
N LYS A 226 28.00 -46.20 -19.45
CA LYS A 226 29.08 -46.10 -18.44
C LYS A 226 30.21 -45.23 -19.02
N ARG A 227 30.79 -44.36 -18.19
CA ARG A 227 32.02 -43.63 -18.55
C ARG A 227 33.11 -44.63 -18.92
N SER A 228 33.87 -44.33 -19.96
CA SER A 228 35.01 -45.14 -20.42
C SER A 228 36.19 -44.98 -19.47
N GLU A 229 37.24 -45.78 -19.66
CA GLU A 229 38.49 -45.61 -18.90
C GLU A 229 39.24 -44.32 -19.27
N GLU A 230 38.85 -43.65 -20.36
CA GLU A 230 39.41 -42.38 -20.82
C GLU A 230 38.67 -41.16 -20.25
N ASP A 231 37.55 -41.37 -19.54
CA ASP A 231 36.74 -40.31 -18.95
C ASP A 231 37.02 -40.16 -17.43
N ASP A 232 37.15 -38.92 -16.96
CA ASP A 232 37.28 -38.62 -15.52
C ASP A 232 36.00 -39.02 -14.75
N ASP A 233 36.19 -39.62 -13.57
CA ASP A 233 35.10 -40.02 -12.67
C ASP A 233 35.51 -39.88 -11.19
N PRO A 234 35.12 -38.79 -10.49
CA PRO A 234 34.14 -37.76 -10.89
C PRO A 234 34.65 -36.79 -11.97
N ALA A 235 33.80 -36.34 -12.90
CA ALA A 235 34.19 -35.40 -13.93
C ALA A 235 34.13 -33.94 -13.44
N ILE A 236 34.96 -33.07 -14.04
CA ILE A 236 34.97 -31.64 -13.75
C ILE A 236 34.40 -30.82 -14.91
N HIS A 237 33.32 -30.11 -14.64
CA HIS A 237 32.62 -29.26 -15.61
C HIS A 237 32.89 -27.79 -15.33
N TYR A 238 33.05 -27.00 -16.39
CA TYR A 238 33.38 -25.57 -16.32
C TYR A 238 32.35 -24.76 -17.09
N GLY A 239 31.63 -23.87 -16.42
CA GLY A 239 30.59 -23.07 -17.07
C GLY A 239 29.74 -22.26 -16.11
N LEU A 240 28.53 -21.93 -16.56
CA LEU A 240 27.60 -21.04 -15.85
C LEU A 240 26.88 -21.78 -14.72
N ILE A 241 26.93 -21.23 -13.51
CA ILE A 241 26.16 -21.67 -12.35
C ILE A 241 24.99 -20.70 -12.14
N ALA A 242 23.80 -21.19 -11.86
CA ALA A 242 22.63 -20.38 -11.57
C ALA A 242 22.39 -20.28 -10.06
N SER A 243 22.12 -19.07 -9.59
CA SER A 243 21.97 -18.75 -8.17
C SER A 243 20.67 -17.99 -7.88
N ALA A 244 19.92 -18.40 -6.86
CA ALA A 244 18.70 -17.71 -6.38
C ALA A 244 18.43 -18.00 -4.89
N SER A 245 17.42 -17.34 -4.31
CA SER A 245 16.99 -17.59 -2.92
C SER A 245 16.15 -18.86 -2.74
N GLN A 246 15.79 -19.55 -3.84
CA GLN A 246 14.95 -20.75 -3.83
C GLN A 246 15.61 -21.88 -4.62
N LEU A 247 15.48 -23.11 -4.11
CA LEU A 247 15.93 -24.32 -4.81
C LEU A 247 15.01 -24.65 -5.99
N VAL A 248 15.61 -25.01 -7.13
CA VAL A 248 14.85 -25.56 -8.26
C VAL A 248 14.53 -27.02 -7.97
N ARG A 249 13.23 -27.35 -7.96
CA ARG A 249 12.71 -28.73 -7.81
C ARG A 249 11.85 -29.15 -9.01
N ASP A 250 12.12 -28.58 -10.19
CA ASP A 250 11.35 -28.83 -11.41
C ASP A 250 12.30 -29.17 -12.57
N ALA A 251 12.24 -30.44 -13.02
CA ALA A 251 13.08 -30.95 -14.10
C ALA A 251 12.80 -30.26 -15.45
N THR A 252 11.58 -29.80 -15.70
CA THR A 252 11.21 -29.10 -16.93
C THR A 252 11.83 -27.70 -16.97
N ILE A 253 11.80 -26.99 -15.84
CA ILE A 253 12.48 -25.70 -15.69
C ILE A 253 14.00 -25.88 -15.84
N ARG A 254 14.58 -26.85 -15.13
CA ARG A 254 16.00 -27.21 -15.23
C ARG A 254 16.44 -27.44 -16.69
N ASP A 255 15.75 -28.34 -17.40
CA ASP A 255 16.13 -28.73 -18.77
C ASP A 255 15.95 -27.58 -19.77
N THR A 256 14.95 -26.71 -19.55
CA THR A 256 14.75 -25.51 -20.35
C THR A 256 15.90 -24.53 -20.16
N LEU A 257 16.29 -24.27 -18.90
CA LEU A 257 17.36 -23.34 -18.58
C LEU A 257 18.75 -23.87 -18.97
N ALA A 258 19.00 -25.17 -18.79
CA ALA A 258 20.23 -25.82 -19.28
C ALA A 258 20.37 -25.65 -20.80
N ARG A 259 19.27 -25.78 -21.54
CA ARG A 259 19.24 -25.64 -23.00
C ARG A 259 19.36 -24.19 -23.47
N GLU A 260 18.64 -23.26 -22.86
CA GLU A 260 18.56 -21.87 -23.31
C GLU A 260 19.74 -21.03 -22.83
N LYS A 261 20.21 -21.26 -21.60
CA LYS A 261 21.22 -20.45 -20.92
C LYS A 261 22.55 -21.16 -20.70
N ASP A 262 22.67 -22.45 -21.07
CA ASP A 262 23.90 -23.26 -20.89
C ASP A 262 24.29 -23.36 -19.39
N ILE A 263 23.29 -23.42 -18.49
CA ILE A 263 23.46 -23.60 -17.04
C ILE A 263 23.88 -25.04 -16.76
N LEU A 264 24.88 -25.22 -15.89
CA LEU A 264 25.41 -26.52 -15.50
C LEU A 264 25.00 -26.95 -14.07
N CYS A 265 24.73 -25.99 -13.20
CA CYS A 265 24.41 -26.24 -11.78
C CYS A 265 23.49 -25.15 -11.24
N PHE A 266 22.59 -25.51 -10.33
CA PHE A 266 21.81 -24.60 -9.50
C PHE A 266 22.30 -24.63 -8.05
N GLU A 267 22.40 -23.47 -7.42
CA GLU A 267 22.75 -23.31 -6.00
C GLU A 267 22.09 -22.06 -5.42
N THR A 268 22.27 -21.80 -4.12
CA THR A 268 21.48 -20.78 -3.41
C THR A 268 22.28 -19.64 -2.78
N GLU A 269 23.60 -19.65 -2.81
CA GLU A 269 24.44 -18.70 -2.04
C GLU A 269 25.17 -17.67 -2.91
N ALA A 270 25.62 -18.04 -4.12
CA ALA A 270 26.58 -17.24 -4.89
C ALA A 270 26.08 -15.84 -5.28
N ALA A 271 24.77 -15.67 -5.46
CA ALA A 271 24.15 -14.39 -5.79
C ALA A 271 24.34 -13.31 -4.72
N GLY A 272 24.47 -13.73 -3.46
CA GLY A 272 24.72 -12.81 -2.34
C GLY A 272 26.17 -12.33 -2.29
N LEU A 273 27.07 -13.10 -2.89
CA LEU A 273 28.51 -12.94 -2.73
C LEU A 273 29.16 -12.27 -3.93
N MET A 274 28.96 -12.76 -5.14
CA MET A 274 29.87 -12.48 -6.26
C MET A 274 30.02 -11.00 -6.65
N ASN A 275 29.03 -10.14 -6.40
CA ASN A 275 29.12 -8.72 -6.70
C ASN A 275 29.97 -7.92 -5.69
N ARG A 276 30.16 -8.43 -4.47
CA ARG A 276 30.84 -7.73 -3.35
C ARG A 276 31.96 -8.54 -2.72
N PHE A 277 31.98 -9.83 -2.98
CA PHE A 277 32.96 -10.80 -2.56
C PHE A 277 33.30 -11.67 -3.78
N PRO A 278 34.20 -11.19 -4.66
CA PRO A 278 34.54 -11.90 -5.88
C PRO A 278 35.19 -13.25 -5.51
N CYS A 279 34.41 -14.32 -5.65
CA CYS A 279 34.80 -15.68 -5.32
C CYS A 279 34.74 -16.59 -6.55
N LEU A 280 35.42 -17.73 -6.49
CA LEU A 280 35.18 -18.84 -7.40
C LEU A 280 34.18 -19.79 -6.74
N VAL A 281 33.10 -20.12 -7.44
CA VAL A 281 32.06 -21.03 -6.96
C VAL A 281 32.38 -22.45 -7.46
N ILE A 282 32.44 -23.40 -6.52
CA ILE A 282 32.78 -24.80 -6.78
C ILE A 282 31.70 -25.66 -6.13
N ARG A 283 30.90 -26.37 -6.95
CA ARG A 283 29.79 -27.19 -6.48
C ARG A 283 29.99 -28.65 -6.82
N GLY A 284 29.97 -29.50 -5.80
CA GLY A 284 29.81 -30.94 -5.97
C GLY A 284 28.34 -31.25 -6.22
N ILE A 285 28.05 -32.05 -7.25
CA ILE A 285 26.67 -32.34 -7.64
C ILE A 285 26.07 -33.40 -6.71
N CYS A 286 25.04 -33.03 -5.94
CA CYS A 286 24.37 -33.92 -4.99
C CYS A 286 22.99 -34.40 -5.43
N ASP A 287 22.32 -33.64 -6.30
CA ASP A 287 21.05 -33.98 -6.91
C ASP A 287 20.97 -33.44 -8.35
N TYR A 288 19.82 -33.59 -9.00
CA TYR A 288 19.57 -33.07 -10.34
C TYR A 288 18.56 -31.91 -10.39
N SER A 289 18.40 -31.13 -9.32
CA SER A 289 17.47 -29.98 -9.30
C SER A 289 16.04 -30.32 -9.76
N ASP A 290 15.58 -31.50 -9.36
CA ASP A 290 14.22 -31.99 -9.61
C ASP A 290 13.59 -32.47 -8.30
N THR A 291 12.46 -33.15 -8.39
CA THR A 291 11.74 -33.64 -7.20
C THR A 291 12.39 -34.85 -6.53
N HIS A 292 13.45 -35.44 -7.10
CA HIS A 292 14.11 -36.66 -6.62
C HIS A 292 15.41 -36.34 -5.86
N ALA A 293 15.32 -35.53 -4.80
CA ALA A 293 16.49 -35.18 -3.98
C ALA A 293 16.99 -36.41 -3.20
N ASP A 294 18.22 -36.85 -3.45
CA ASP A 294 18.86 -37.96 -2.72
C ASP A 294 19.92 -37.42 -1.75
N THR A 295 19.65 -37.56 -0.45
CA THR A 295 20.56 -37.08 0.60
C THR A 295 21.84 -37.92 0.70
N ALA A 296 21.89 -39.14 0.13
CA ALA A 296 23.03 -40.04 0.21
C ALA A 296 24.27 -39.49 -0.52
N TRP A 297 24.08 -38.70 -1.58
CA TRP A 297 25.18 -38.16 -2.39
C TRP A 297 25.78 -36.86 -1.83
N GLN A 298 25.08 -36.16 -0.92
CA GLN A 298 25.53 -34.86 -0.39
C GLN A 298 26.93 -34.93 0.25
N GLY A 299 27.20 -35.97 1.04
CA GLY A 299 28.49 -36.13 1.70
C GLY A 299 29.63 -36.35 0.71
N TYR A 300 29.46 -37.26 -0.25
CA TYR A 300 30.47 -37.53 -1.27
C TYR A 300 30.69 -36.32 -2.20
N ALA A 301 29.61 -35.65 -2.64
CA ALA A 301 29.68 -34.45 -3.46
C ALA A 301 30.43 -33.30 -2.75
N ALA A 302 30.20 -33.10 -1.44
CA ALA A 302 30.95 -32.12 -0.66
C ALA A 302 32.46 -32.46 -0.63
N MET A 303 32.82 -33.74 -0.57
CA MET A 303 34.22 -34.19 -0.57
C MET A 303 34.90 -33.99 -1.93
N THR A 304 34.20 -34.22 -3.05
CA THR A 304 34.77 -34.01 -4.39
C THR A 304 35.01 -32.53 -4.66
N ALA A 305 34.09 -31.65 -4.24
CA ALA A 305 34.27 -30.20 -4.31
C ALA A 305 35.45 -29.71 -3.44
N ALA A 306 35.58 -30.23 -2.22
CA ALA A 306 36.69 -29.89 -1.33
C ALA A 306 38.04 -30.41 -1.85
N ALA A 307 38.09 -31.61 -2.43
CA ALA A 307 39.27 -32.18 -3.07
C ALA A 307 39.75 -31.32 -4.24
N TYR A 308 38.85 -30.97 -5.16
CA TYR A 308 39.15 -30.09 -6.28
C TYR A 308 39.71 -28.74 -5.80
N THR A 309 39.13 -28.19 -4.74
CA THR A 309 39.57 -26.92 -4.16
C THR A 309 41.00 -27.00 -3.62
N LYS A 310 41.38 -28.13 -3.00
CA LYS A 310 42.75 -28.35 -2.54
C LYS A 310 43.75 -28.36 -3.71
N ASP A 311 43.41 -29.04 -4.80
CA ASP A 311 44.26 -29.11 -5.99
C ASP A 311 44.39 -27.73 -6.65
N LEU A 312 43.29 -26.97 -6.69
CA LEU A 312 43.27 -25.58 -7.17
C LEU A 312 44.19 -24.68 -6.35
N LEU A 313 44.08 -24.68 -5.01
CA LEU A 313 44.92 -23.86 -4.14
C LEU A 313 46.41 -24.26 -4.22
N SER A 314 46.69 -25.56 -4.36
CA SER A 314 48.05 -26.09 -4.48
C SER A 314 48.76 -25.63 -5.76
N ARG A 315 48.00 -25.32 -6.82
CA ARG A 315 48.52 -24.74 -8.07
C ARG A 315 48.88 -23.26 -7.96
N ILE A 316 48.28 -22.52 -7.02
CA ILE A 316 48.46 -21.07 -6.92
C ILE A 316 49.74 -20.74 -6.15
N PRO A 317 50.71 -20.03 -6.74
CA PRO A 317 51.88 -19.55 -6.00
C PRO A 317 51.48 -18.52 -4.94
N VAL A 318 52.07 -18.60 -3.73
CA VAL A 318 51.82 -17.65 -2.63
C VAL A 318 52.05 -16.20 -3.06
N SER A 319 53.07 -15.94 -3.89
CA SER A 319 53.36 -14.61 -4.43
C SER A 319 52.22 -14.02 -5.28
N LYS A 320 51.44 -14.87 -5.96
CA LYS A 320 50.28 -14.43 -6.75
C LYS A 320 49.11 -14.04 -5.85
N VAL A 321 48.85 -14.79 -4.79
CA VAL A 321 47.83 -14.42 -3.79
C VAL A 321 48.22 -13.13 -3.06
N GLN A 322 49.49 -12.99 -2.67
CA GLN A 322 49.97 -11.77 -2.01
C GLN A 322 49.96 -10.53 -2.93
N ALA A 323 50.05 -10.72 -4.24
CA ALA A 323 49.95 -9.65 -5.23
C ALA A 323 48.50 -9.21 -5.49
N GLU A 324 47.51 -10.05 -5.19
CA GLU A 324 46.10 -9.64 -5.23
C GLU A 324 45.83 -8.60 -4.14
N ARG A 325 44.92 -7.67 -4.43
CA ARG A 325 44.50 -6.68 -3.42
C ARG A 325 43.70 -7.39 -2.33
N LYS A 326 43.78 -6.90 -1.09
CA LYS A 326 42.91 -7.40 -0.01
C LYS A 326 41.47 -7.14 -0.40
N ILE A 327 40.57 -8.09 -0.15
CA ILE A 327 39.17 -7.96 -0.57
C ILE A 327 38.52 -6.75 0.12
N GLY A 328 38.82 -6.51 1.40
CA GLY A 328 38.40 -5.29 2.11
C GLY A 328 38.87 -3.97 1.45
N GLU A 329 40.06 -3.97 0.84
CA GLU A 329 40.58 -2.79 0.12
C GLU A 329 39.92 -2.60 -1.25
N ILE A 330 39.61 -3.69 -1.98
CA ILE A 330 38.85 -3.64 -3.24
C ILE A 330 37.47 -3.04 -2.99
N LEU A 331 36.82 -3.49 -1.91
CA LEU A 331 35.55 -2.95 -1.46
C LEU A 331 35.67 -1.47 -1.13
N SER A 332 36.74 -1.02 -0.46
CA SER A 332 36.96 0.41 -0.17
C SER A 332 37.32 1.27 -1.40
N GLY A 333 37.93 0.67 -2.44
CA GLY A 333 38.50 1.36 -3.60
C GLY A 333 37.53 1.61 -4.77
N MET A 334 36.41 0.89 -4.84
CA MET A 334 35.32 1.17 -5.80
C MET A 334 34.57 2.49 -5.50
N TYR A 335 34.81 3.10 -4.33
CA TYR A 335 34.18 4.35 -3.89
C TYR A 335 34.98 5.62 -4.19
N ARG A 336 35.97 5.58 -5.09
CA ARG A 336 36.94 6.69 -5.28
C ARG A 336 36.88 7.45 -6.61
N ARG A 337 35.84 7.29 -7.43
CA ARG A 337 35.58 8.22 -8.54
C ARG A 337 34.16 8.79 -8.46
N ASP A 338 34.16 10.05 -8.05
CA ASP A 338 33.10 11.07 -8.02
C ASP A 338 32.14 11.05 -6.80
N TYR A 339 32.26 12.16 -6.04
CA TYR A 339 31.54 12.63 -4.85
C TYR A 339 31.96 12.11 -3.45
N LEU A 340 32.17 13.10 -2.57
CA LEU A 340 32.75 13.03 -1.22
C LEU A 340 31.62 12.93 -0.16
N TYR A 341 31.92 12.21 0.93
CA TYR A 341 31.11 11.84 2.12
C TYR A 341 30.14 10.65 1.97
N LEU A 342 30.61 9.46 2.38
CA LEU A 342 29.88 8.32 2.97
C LEU A 342 30.71 7.03 2.75
N SER A 343 31.78 6.81 3.54
CA SER A 343 32.66 5.63 3.37
C SER A 343 32.75 4.68 4.57
N CYS A 344 31.79 4.74 5.51
CA CYS A 344 31.54 3.66 6.48
C CYS A 344 30.08 3.19 6.49
N SER A 345 29.19 3.84 5.73
CA SER A 345 27.74 3.56 5.74
C SER A 345 27.30 2.48 4.75
N PHE A 346 28.14 2.07 3.79
CA PHE A 346 27.71 1.15 2.73
C PHE A 346 27.91 -0.34 3.06
N ILE A 347 28.83 -0.67 3.98
CA ILE A 347 28.96 -2.03 4.53
C ILE A 347 27.93 -2.22 5.65
N ASN A 348 27.73 -1.19 6.48
CA ASN A 348 26.61 -1.14 7.43
C ASN A 348 25.26 -1.26 6.71
N SER A 349 25.02 -0.59 5.57
CA SER A 349 23.73 -0.68 4.85
C SER A 349 23.40 -2.04 4.22
N GLN A 350 24.33 -2.99 4.19
CA GLN A 350 24.08 -4.35 3.68
C GLN A 350 24.00 -5.39 4.81
N VAL A 351 24.61 -5.12 5.97
CA VAL A 351 24.33 -5.85 7.23
C VAL A 351 22.96 -5.43 7.75
N ILE A 352 22.76 -4.12 7.85
CA ILE A 352 21.49 -3.48 8.13
C ILE A 352 20.48 -3.84 7.05
N GLY A 353 20.86 -4.21 5.83
CA GLY A 353 19.89 -4.69 4.82
C GLY A 353 19.30 -6.10 5.08
N VAL A 354 20.00 -6.95 5.84
CA VAL A 354 19.55 -8.30 6.22
C VAL A 354 19.06 -8.34 7.66
N GLU A 355 19.63 -7.50 8.53
CA GLU A 355 19.06 -7.16 9.83
C GLU A 355 17.77 -6.36 9.66
N GLU A 356 17.65 -5.45 8.68
CA GLU A 356 16.38 -4.92 8.14
C GLU A 356 15.69 -5.95 7.25
N GLY A 357 16.24 -7.11 6.90
CA GLY A 357 15.48 -8.14 6.17
C GLY A 357 14.65 -9.00 7.12
N VAL A 358 15.26 -9.35 8.26
CA VAL A 358 14.66 -10.08 9.37
C VAL A 358 13.92 -9.12 10.30
N ASN A 359 14.47 -7.95 10.58
CA ASN A 359 13.72 -6.84 11.16
C ASN A 359 12.79 -6.20 10.15
N LYS A 360 12.84 -6.36 8.81
CA LYS A 360 11.67 -6.12 7.93
C LYS A 360 10.84 -7.37 7.76
N LEU A 361 11.12 -8.56 8.29
CA LEU A 361 10.09 -9.60 8.35
C LEU A 361 9.31 -9.48 9.66
N LEU A 362 10.00 -9.10 10.73
CA LEU A 362 9.43 -8.63 11.99
C LEU A 362 8.85 -7.23 11.88
N HIS A 363 9.44 -6.28 11.14
CA HIS A 363 8.88 -4.96 10.79
C HIS A 363 7.99 -4.99 9.54
N ILE A 364 8.08 -5.89 8.54
CA ILE A 364 6.95 -5.98 7.57
C ILE A 364 5.76 -6.63 8.25
N GLN A 365 5.94 -7.40 9.33
CA GLN A 365 4.81 -7.74 10.21
C GLN A 365 4.45 -6.59 11.17
N HIS A 366 5.42 -5.85 11.73
CA HIS A 366 5.19 -4.71 12.63
C HIS A 366 4.73 -3.48 11.85
N ASP A 367 5.49 -2.89 10.92
CA ASP A 367 5.07 -1.89 9.93
C ASP A 367 3.79 -2.28 9.16
N ARG A 368 3.52 -3.55 8.79
CA ARG A 368 2.17 -3.89 8.28
C ARG A 368 1.12 -3.74 9.36
N TYR A 369 1.36 -4.24 10.56
CA TYR A 369 0.43 -4.11 11.68
C TYR A 369 0.24 -2.63 12.10
N GLU A 370 1.30 -1.83 12.09
CA GLU A 370 1.34 -0.40 12.37
C GLU A 370 0.63 0.39 11.25
N GLU A 371 0.92 0.08 9.98
CA GLU A 371 0.24 0.66 8.82
C GLU A 371 -1.23 0.20 8.75
N GLU A 372 -1.55 -1.02 9.17
CA GLU A 372 -2.92 -1.54 9.34
C GLU A 372 -3.65 -0.79 10.45
N ILE A 373 -3.03 -0.52 11.61
CA ILE A 373 -3.61 0.29 12.69
C ILE A 373 -3.78 1.75 12.25
N LEU A 374 -2.78 2.33 11.58
CA LEU A 374 -2.83 3.72 11.11
C LEU A 374 -3.85 3.90 9.97
N ASN A 375 -4.01 2.92 9.08
CA ASN A 375 -5.05 2.92 8.05
C ASN A 375 -6.43 2.56 8.60
N TRP A 376 -6.48 1.75 9.66
CA TRP A 376 -7.70 1.55 10.45
C TRP A 376 -8.15 2.87 11.09
N LEU A 377 -7.24 3.66 11.68
CA LEU A 377 -7.60 4.96 12.26
C LEU A 377 -8.19 5.92 11.22
N SER A 378 -7.53 6.11 10.09
CA SER A 378 -8.13 6.85 8.96
C SER A 378 -7.48 6.43 7.65
N PRO A 379 -8.27 6.19 6.58
CA PRO A 379 -7.74 5.94 5.25
C PRO A 379 -7.12 7.20 4.61
N ILE A 380 -7.38 8.40 5.16
CA ILE A 380 -6.85 9.64 4.62
C ILE A 380 -5.34 9.74 4.87
N ASN A 381 -4.59 10.01 3.81
CA ASN A 381 -3.15 10.27 3.88
C ASN A 381 -2.80 11.60 3.20
N TYR A 382 -2.40 12.59 4.01
CA TYR A 382 -1.96 13.91 3.53
C TYR A 382 -0.47 13.97 3.18
N ALA A 383 0.34 12.95 3.48
CA ALA A 383 1.77 12.96 3.19
C ALA A 383 2.08 13.09 1.70
N SER A 384 1.34 12.36 0.84
CA SER A 384 1.46 12.49 -0.61
C SER A 384 1.10 13.90 -1.11
N THR A 385 0.09 14.52 -0.51
CA THR A 385 -0.32 15.90 -0.84
C THR A 385 0.77 16.91 -0.46
N GLN A 386 1.39 16.74 0.71
CA GLN A 386 2.50 17.58 1.16
C GLN A 386 3.74 17.41 0.26
N ILE A 387 4.10 16.18 -0.13
CA ILE A 387 5.24 15.91 -1.03
C ILE A 387 5.01 16.56 -2.39
N ASP A 388 3.81 16.44 -2.96
CA ASP A 388 3.49 17.07 -4.24
C ASP A 388 3.58 18.60 -4.15
N HIS A 389 3.02 19.21 -3.09
CA HIS A 389 3.06 20.65 -2.92
C HIS A 389 4.49 21.18 -2.77
N ILE A 390 5.35 20.49 -2.00
CA ILE A 390 6.74 20.90 -1.85
C ILE A 390 7.56 20.64 -3.13
N ALA A 391 7.27 19.57 -3.89
CA ALA A 391 7.93 19.30 -5.17
C ALA A 391 7.64 20.38 -6.23
N ARG A 392 6.46 21.02 -6.17
CA ARG A 392 6.08 22.14 -7.05
C ARG A 392 6.70 23.48 -6.64
N ARG A 393 7.23 23.57 -5.41
CA ARG A 393 7.87 24.79 -4.90
C ARG A 393 9.02 25.22 -5.80
N GLN A 394 9.11 26.52 -6.09
CA GLN A 394 10.28 27.08 -6.73
C GLN A 394 11.37 27.36 -5.69
N PRO A 395 12.61 26.88 -5.89
CA PRO A 395 13.69 27.15 -4.95
C PRO A 395 13.87 28.65 -4.68
N GLY A 396 13.88 29.01 -3.39
CA GLY A 396 14.07 30.39 -2.93
C GLY A 396 12.78 31.17 -2.61
N THR A 397 11.59 30.70 -3.03
CA THR A 397 10.34 31.39 -2.71
C THR A 397 9.82 31.09 -1.30
N GLY A 398 8.98 31.99 -0.76
CA GLY A 398 8.34 31.88 0.56
C GLY A 398 9.25 32.21 1.75
N GLN A 399 10.47 32.68 1.52
CA GLN A 399 11.41 33.02 2.58
C GLN A 399 10.99 34.26 3.39
N TRP A 400 10.28 35.19 2.76
CA TRP A 400 9.71 36.36 3.44
C TRP A 400 8.77 35.94 4.58
N PHE A 401 8.03 34.85 4.40
CA PHE A 401 7.07 34.34 5.39
C PHE A 401 7.82 33.72 6.58
N LEU A 402 8.77 32.82 6.30
CA LEU A 402 9.60 32.20 7.34
C LEU A 402 10.46 33.22 8.10
N GLY A 403 10.84 34.32 7.46
CA GLY A 403 11.59 35.42 8.07
C GLY A 403 10.74 36.41 8.88
N SER A 404 9.40 36.31 8.83
CA SER A 404 8.50 37.26 9.49
C SER A 404 8.57 37.18 11.02
N ALA A 405 8.28 38.30 11.69
CA ALA A 405 8.30 38.36 13.15
C ALA A 405 7.17 37.52 13.76
N GLU A 406 6.02 37.50 13.11
CA GLU A 406 4.82 36.75 13.48
C GLU A 406 5.10 35.25 13.46
N TYR A 407 5.65 34.74 12.34
CA TYR A 407 6.02 33.32 12.23
C TYR A 407 7.09 32.92 13.25
N GLN A 408 8.16 33.72 13.39
CA GLN A 408 9.23 33.42 14.33
C GLN A 408 8.76 33.43 15.79
N THR A 409 7.81 34.31 16.12
CA THR A 409 7.19 34.36 17.46
C THR A 409 6.32 33.13 17.69
N TRP A 410 5.48 32.77 16.72
CA TRP A 410 4.65 31.56 16.77
C TRP A 410 5.49 30.28 16.85
N LEU A 411 6.58 30.18 16.11
CA LEU A 411 7.47 29.02 16.11
C LEU A 411 8.18 28.83 17.45
N LYS A 412 8.55 29.92 18.14
CA LYS A 412 9.31 29.85 19.41
C LYS A 412 8.44 29.82 20.66
N GLY A 413 7.27 30.46 20.64
CA GLY A 413 6.35 30.51 21.78
C GLY A 413 5.49 29.26 21.92
N ASP A 414 4.79 29.14 23.04
CA ASP A 414 3.91 28.02 23.36
C ASP A 414 2.44 28.45 23.40
N ARG A 415 1.53 27.57 22.96
CA ARG A 415 0.07 27.80 22.93
C ARG A 415 -0.34 29.02 22.10
N LEU A 416 0.35 29.24 20.98
CA LEU A 416 0.10 30.36 20.08
C LEU A 416 -0.67 29.91 18.83
N THR A 417 -1.55 30.80 18.38
CA THR A 417 -2.29 30.65 17.12
C THR A 417 -1.82 31.70 16.12
N LEU A 418 -1.38 31.25 14.94
CA LEU A 418 -1.06 32.09 13.80
C LEU A 418 -2.09 31.88 12.70
N PHE A 419 -2.90 32.91 12.45
CA PHE A 419 -3.93 32.90 11.44
C PHE A 419 -3.46 33.63 10.18
N CYS A 420 -3.59 32.99 9.02
CA CYS A 420 -3.02 33.47 7.77
C CYS A 420 -4.09 33.61 6.68
N PRO A 421 -4.82 34.75 6.66
CA PRO A 421 -5.81 35.00 5.63
C PRO A 421 -5.14 35.35 4.31
N GLY A 422 -5.79 35.04 3.19
CA GLY A 422 -5.31 35.45 1.88
C GLY A 422 -6.35 35.27 0.78
N ILE A 423 -6.23 36.06 -0.29
CA ILE A 423 -7.11 35.94 -1.45
C ILE A 423 -6.97 34.57 -2.15
N PRO A 424 -7.98 34.10 -2.90
CA PRO A 424 -7.85 32.89 -3.72
C PRO A 424 -6.65 32.99 -4.66
N GLY A 425 -5.85 31.92 -4.79
CA GLY A 425 -4.68 31.92 -5.67
C GLY A 425 -3.45 32.70 -5.15
N ALA A 426 -3.48 33.25 -3.93
CA ALA A 426 -2.33 33.95 -3.34
C ALA A 426 -1.13 33.05 -2.99
N GLY A 427 -1.31 31.73 -2.96
CA GLY A 427 -0.28 30.77 -2.56
C GLY A 427 -0.39 30.25 -1.12
N LYS A 428 -1.58 30.33 -0.50
CA LYS A 428 -1.83 29.84 0.88
C LYS A 428 -1.33 28.41 1.10
N THR A 429 -1.80 27.48 0.29
CA THR A 429 -1.39 26.07 0.32
C THR A 429 0.11 25.86 0.14
N MET A 430 0.76 26.68 -0.71
CA MET A 430 2.20 26.63 -0.90
C MET A 430 2.96 27.12 0.34
N ILE A 431 2.51 28.21 0.97
CA ILE A 431 3.08 28.69 2.24
C ILE A 431 2.87 27.65 3.35
N THR A 432 1.70 27.04 3.45
CA THR A 432 1.42 25.94 4.38
C THR A 432 2.41 24.79 4.19
N ALA A 433 2.63 24.36 2.94
CA ALA A 433 3.61 23.31 2.63
C ALA A 433 5.04 23.69 3.01
N ILE A 434 5.44 24.96 2.80
CA ILE A 434 6.74 25.50 3.21
C ILE A 434 6.87 25.55 4.73
N VAL A 435 5.80 25.90 5.45
CA VAL A 435 5.77 25.90 6.91
C VAL A 435 5.92 24.50 7.46
N ILE A 436 5.18 23.52 6.92
CA ILE A 436 5.29 22.11 7.32
C ILE A 436 6.72 21.62 7.08
N ASP A 437 7.29 21.87 5.90
CA ASP A 437 8.68 21.51 5.56
C ASP A 437 9.70 22.17 6.51
N ASP A 438 9.56 23.45 6.86
CA ASP A 438 10.46 24.13 7.82
C ASP A 438 10.36 23.52 9.24
N ILE A 439 9.15 23.21 9.72
CA ILE A 439 8.95 22.59 11.04
C ILE A 439 9.51 21.17 11.05
N TYR A 440 9.25 20.36 10.02
CA TYR A 440 9.85 19.03 9.89
C TYR A 440 11.37 19.11 9.86
N ASN A 441 11.97 19.98 9.04
CA ASN A 441 13.42 20.12 8.98
C ASN A 441 14.04 20.53 10.33
N ARG A 442 13.35 21.37 11.12
CA ARG A 442 13.84 21.79 12.45
C ARG A 442 13.67 20.74 13.54
N PHE A 443 12.55 20.01 13.53
CA PHE A 443 12.15 19.12 14.62
C PHE A 443 12.13 17.62 14.22
N HIS A 444 12.68 17.23 13.07
CA HIS A 444 12.67 15.82 12.61
C HIS A 444 13.37 14.86 13.59
N ASN A 445 14.42 15.31 14.29
CA ASN A 445 15.15 14.50 15.27
C ASN A 445 14.54 14.56 16.68
N ASP A 446 13.52 15.41 16.90
CA ASP A 446 12.89 15.58 18.21
C ASP A 446 11.54 14.85 18.22
N THR A 447 11.56 13.60 18.67
CA THR A 447 10.37 12.76 18.78
C THR A 447 9.40 13.22 19.88
N THR A 448 9.80 14.19 20.72
CA THR A 448 8.91 14.76 21.75
C THR A 448 7.99 15.83 21.20
N VAL A 449 8.20 16.26 19.94
CA VAL A 449 7.36 17.27 19.27
C VAL A 449 6.41 16.61 18.29
N GLY A 450 5.11 16.71 18.56
CA GLY A 450 4.04 16.27 17.67
C GLY A 450 3.86 17.25 16.51
N ILE A 451 3.70 16.74 15.28
CA ILE A 451 3.34 17.56 14.12
C ILE A 451 2.21 16.85 13.39
N ALA A 452 1.10 17.53 13.19
CA ALA A 452 -0.03 17.06 12.40
C ALA A 452 -0.57 18.18 11.51
N TYR A 453 -1.04 17.82 10.32
CA TYR A 453 -1.54 18.78 9.36
C TYR A 453 -2.73 18.28 8.55
N LEU A 454 -3.59 19.21 8.12
CA LEU A 454 -4.81 18.94 7.34
C LEU A 454 -4.83 19.83 6.10
N TYR A 455 -5.25 19.26 4.97
CA TYR A 455 -5.63 20.01 3.76
C TYR A 455 -7.15 19.87 3.55
N CYS A 456 -7.93 20.89 3.92
CA CYS A 456 -9.36 20.91 3.61
C CYS A 456 -9.55 21.04 2.08
N ASP A 457 -10.46 20.25 1.50
CA ASP A 457 -10.83 20.30 0.08
C ASP A 457 -12.34 20.16 -0.06
N TYR A 458 -13.00 21.19 -0.61
CA TYR A 458 -14.45 21.22 -0.78
C TYR A 458 -14.99 20.12 -1.71
N ARG A 459 -14.16 19.49 -2.55
CA ARG A 459 -14.59 18.38 -3.42
C ARG A 459 -14.67 17.06 -2.67
N ARG A 460 -13.95 16.94 -1.56
CA ARG A 460 -13.85 15.73 -0.75
C ARG A 460 -14.77 15.77 0.46
N GLN A 461 -15.83 16.58 0.45
CA GLN A 461 -16.74 16.75 1.59
C GLN A 461 -17.41 15.45 2.07
N TYR A 462 -17.59 14.47 1.19
CA TYR A 462 -18.11 13.14 1.58
C TYR A 462 -17.05 12.27 2.27
N GLU A 463 -15.77 12.53 2.04
CA GLU A 463 -14.64 11.81 2.65
C GLU A 463 -14.08 12.56 3.88
N GLN A 464 -14.12 13.90 3.87
CA GLN A 464 -13.62 14.78 4.94
C GLN A 464 -14.75 15.15 5.92
N THR A 465 -15.29 14.16 6.60
CA THR A 465 -16.17 14.41 7.76
C THR A 465 -15.34 14.89 8.96
N ILE A 466 -16.00 15.37 10.01
CA ILE A 466 -15.28 15.83 11.21
C ILE A 466 -14.51 14.69 11.87
N GLU A 467 -15.11 13.51 11.92
CA GLU A 467 -14.53 12.28 12.46
C GLU A 467 -13.24 11.92 11.73
N GLU A 468 -13.28 11.91 10.39
CA GLU A 468 -12.13 11.58 9.55
C GLU A 468 -10.99 12.60 9.65
N LEU A 469 -11.32 13.90 9.74
CA LEU A 469 -10.31 14.95 9.91
C LEU A 469 -9.58 14.81 11.26
N LEU A 470 -10.32 14.55 12.35
CA LEU A 470 -9.73 14.37 13.67
C LEU A 470 -8.95 13.05 13.77
N LEU A 471 -9.48 11.95 13.22
CA LEU A 471 -8.76 10.68 13.14
C LEU A 471 -7.48 10.79 12.30
N SER A 472 -7.46 11.63 11.26
CA SER A 472 -6.25 11.92 10.50
C SER A 472 -5.19 12.65 11.34
N LEU A 473 -5.60 13.55 12.27
CA LEU A 473 -4.67 14.16 13.22
C LEU A 473 -4.10 13.11 14.18
N VAL A 474 -4.96 12.25 14.73
CA VAL A 474 -4.54 11.14 15.60
C VAL A 474 -3.55 10.23 14.88
N LYS A 475 -3.86 9.82 13.65
CA LYS A 475 -2.98 9.01 12.80
C LYS A 475 -1.60 9.63 12.65
N GLN A 476 -1.52 10.91 12.32
CA GLN A 476 -0.24 11.60 12.11
C GLN A 476 0.58 11.75 13.39
N LEU A 477 -0.08 11.99 14.53
CA LEU A 477 0.60 12.04 15.83
C LEU A 477 1.07 10.64 16.26
N ALA A 478 0.23 9.62 16.13
CA ALA A 478 0.56 8.23 16.44
C ALA A 478 1.71 7.70 15.58
N GLN A 479 1.72 8.04 14.29
CA GLN A 479 2.79 7.67 13.36
C GLN A 479 4.16 8.26 13.75
N ARG A 480 4.19 9.32 14.56
CA ARG A 480 5.42 10.02 14.93
C ARG A 480 6.19 9.33 16.07
N GLN A 481 5.55 8.44 16.81
CA GLN A 481 6.17 7.78 17.97
C GLN A 481 5.59 6.37 18.22
N ALA A 482 6.43 5.34 18.17
CA ALA A 482 6.04 3.94 18.32
C ALA A 482 5.36 3.61 19.68
N THR A 483 5.70 4.31 20.77
CA THR A 483 5.03 4.12 22.07
C THR A 483 3.57 4.56 22.05
N VAL A 484 3.25 5.63 21.30
CA VAL A 484 1.86 6.09 21.12
C VAL A 484 1.07 5.04 20.35
N LEU A 485 1.67 4.47 19.31
CA LEU A 485 1.04 3.48 18.46
C LEU A 485 0.73 2.16 19.17
N ASN A 486 1.52 1.77 20.18
CA ASN A 486 1.25 0.58 21.00
C ASN A 486 0.07 0.77 21.96
N GLU A 487 -0.24 2.00 22.38
CA GLU A 487 -1.40 2.29 23.23
C GLU A 487 -2.72 2.37 22.43
N VAL A 488 -2.64 2.63 21.11
CA VAL A 488 -3.83 2.73 20.24
C VAL A 488 -4.61 1.40 20.21
N PRO A 489 -4.03 0.20 19.95
CA PRO A 489 -4.74 -1.07 19.98
C PRO A 489 -5.41 -1.39 21.31
N GLU A 490 -4.79 -1.09 22.45
CA GLU A 490 -5.40 -1.31 23.77
C GLU A 490 -6.61 -0.39 23.98
N LEU A 491 -6.53 0.86 23.53
CA LEU A 491 -7.65 1.80 23.54
C LEU A 491 -8.76 1.39 22.56
N CYS A 492 -8.41 0.81 21.41
CA CYS A 492 -9.34 0.41 20.36
C CYS A 492 -9.99 -0.96 20.60
N SER A 493 -9.31 -1.88 21.32
CA SER A 493 -9.82 -3.21 21.70
C SER A 493 -11.09 -3.17 22.56
N LYS A 494 -11.47 -2.00 23.07
CA LYS A 494 -12.68 -1.75 23.88
C LYS A 494 -13.93 -1.45 23.05
N TYR A 495 -13.83 -1.38 21.71
CA TYR A 495 -14.92 -1.00 20.81
C TYR A 495 -15.07 -1.98 19.63
N PRO A 496 -16.27 -2.13 19.02
CA PRO A 496 -16.51 -3.12 17.97
C PRO A 496 -15.84 -2.78 16.62
N THR A 497 -15.88 -3.79 15.75
CA THR A 497 -15.11 -4.10 14.53
C THR A 497 -14.90 -3.06 13.41
N GLU A 498 -15.37 -1.81 13.48
CA GLU A 498 -15.14 -0.80 12.40
C GLU A 498 -14.81 0.63 12.89
N PRO A 499 -13.83 1.32 12.29
CA PRO A 499 -13.45 2.71 12.64
C PRO A 499 -14.57 3.74 12.42
N LYS A 500 -15.46 3.49 11.45
CA LYS A 500 -16.63 4.34 11.17
C LYS A 500 -17.70 4.32 12.27
N SER A 501 -17.57 3.42 13.26
CA SER A 501 -18.47 3.34 14.41
C SER A 501 -17.99 4.14 15.65
N LEU A 502 -16.81 4.77 15.58
CA LEU A 502 -16.31 5.60 16.68
C LEU A 502 -17.06 6.92 16.75
N SER A 503 -17.72 7.17 17.89
CA SER A 503 -18.35 8.46 18.17
C SER A 503 -17.30 9.59 18.22
N LEU A 504 -17.73 10.81 17.89
CA LEU A 504 -16.89 12.01 17.93
C LEU A 504 -16.22 12.22 19.29
N ASP A 505 -16.91 11.92 20.39
CA ASP A 505 -16.38 12.06 21.75
C ASP A 505 -15.20 11.11 22.00
N HIS A 506 -15.28 9.87 21.50
CA HIS A 506 -14.16 8.92 21.62
C HIS A 506 -12.94 9.37 20.82
N ILE A 507 -13.15 9.94 19.63
CA ILE A 507 -12.06 10.47 18.80
C ILE A 507 -11.37 11.64 19.51
N LEU A 508 -12.13 12.53 20.16
CA LEU A 508 -11.59 13.64 20.94
C LEU A 508 -10.77 13.15 22.15
N ILE A 509 -11.26 12.16 22.89
CA ILE A 509 -10.51 11.54 24.00
C ILE A 509 -9.20 10.97 23.48
N LEU A 510 -9.23 10.21 22.39
CA LEU A 510 -8.04 9.61 21.79
C LEU A 510 -7.04 10.68 21.35
N LEU A 511 -7.52 11.74 20.69
CA LEU A 511 -6.70 12.86 20.28
C LEU A 511 -6.02 13.55 21.47
N HIS A 512 -6.74 13.76 22.58
CA HIS A 512 -6.15 14.30 23.80
C HIS A 512 -5.10 13.37 24.42
N SER A 513 -5.41 12.08 24.54
CA SER A 513 -4.49 11.08 25.11
C SER A 513 -3.19 10.99 24.31
N VAL A 514 -3.29 10.91 22.98
CA VAL A 514 -2.13 10.92 22.08
C VAL A 514 -1.36 12.24 22.18
N SER A 515 -2.04 13.38 22.24
CA SER A 515 -1.37 14.68 22.31
C SER A 515 -0.57 14.88 23.61
N LYS A 516 -1.04 14.32 24.73
CA LYS A 516 -0.36 14.39 26.04
C LYS A 516 1.01 13.72 26.06
N LEU A 517 1.25 12.79 25.15
CA LEU A 517 2.53 12.05 25.06
C LEU A 517 3.65 12.92 24.47
N PHE A 518 3.31 14.07 23.88
CA PHE A 518 4.25 15.02 23.32
C PHE A 518 4.52 16.20 24.28
N SER A 519 5.76 16.67 24.31
CA SER A 519 6.17 17.87 25.06
C SER A 519 5.59 19.15 24.46
N ARG A 520 5.29 19.11 23.16
CA ARG A 520 4.71 20.20 22.37
C ARG A 520 4.08 19.64 21.09
N VAL A 521 2.98 20.22 20.63
CA VAL A 521 2.30 19.80 19.39
C VAL A 521 2.13 20.98 18.44
N PHE A 522 2.33 20.76 17.14
CA PHE A 522 1.97 21.68 16.07
C PHE A 522 0.82 21.12 15.26
N VAL A 523 -0.27 21.87 15.16
CA VAL A 523 -1.42 21.56 14.31
C VAL A 523 -1.52 22.60 13.20
N ILE A 524 -1.43 22.16 11.95
CA ILE A 524 -1.46 23.02 10.76
C ILE A 524 -2.69 22.69 9.92
N VAL A 525 -3.53 23.67 9.60
CA VAL A 525 -4.75 23.45 8.81
C VAL A 525 -4.77 24.40 7.62
N ASP A 526 -4.71 23.83 6.42
CA ASP A 526 -4.82 24.59 5.18
C ASP A 526 -6.27 24.70 4.71
N ALA A 527 -6.62 25.90 4.24
CA ALA A 527 -7.90 26.23 3.60
C ALA A 527 -9.13 25.89 4.47
N LEU A 528 -9.15 26.35 5.72
CA LEU A 528 -10.25 26.12 6.66
C LEU A 528 -11.65 26.49 6.09
N ASP A 529 -11.70 27.45 5.17
CA ASP A 529 -12.94 27.83 4.48
C ASP A 529 -13.51 26.76 3.54
N GLU A 530 -12.72 25.76 3.14
CA GLU A 530 -13.14 24.66 2.26
C GLU A 530 -13.72 23.45 3.01
N CYS A 531 -13.61 23.43 4.34
CA CYS A 531 -14.25 22.44 5.20
C CYS A 531 -15.79 22.65 5.27
N ARG A 532 -16.57 21.57 5.49
CA ARG A 532 -18.05 21.60 5.39
C ARG A 532 -18.69 22.67 6.29
N ALA A 533 -19.74 23.31 5.75
CA ALA A 533 -20.45 24.41 6.39
C ALA A 533 -21.54 23.98 7.40
N ASP A 534 -21.75 22.67 7.59
CA ASP A 534 -22.78 22.04 8.45
C ASP A 534 -22.37 21.92 9.93
N GLY A 535 -21.52 22.84 10.40
CA GLY A 535 -20.99 22.80 11.76
C GLY A 535 -19.71 21.96 11.93
N CYS A 536 -19.29 21.20 10.91
CA CYS A 536 -17.99 20.52 10.88
C CYS A 536 -16.83 21.48 11.21
N ARG A 537 -16.77 22.63 10.53
CA ARG A 537 -15.75 23.66 10.76
C ARG A 537 -15.69 24.14 12.21
N THR A 538 -16.84 24.36 12.84
CA THR A 538 -16.91 24.84 14.23
C THR A 538 -16.41 23.76 15.19
N LYS A 539 -16.90 22.52 15.03
CA LYS A 539 -16.48 21.37 15.85
C LYS A 539 -14.97 21.09 15.73
N LEU A 540 -14.40 21.21 14.53
CA LEU A 540 -12.96 21.07 14.32
C LEU A 540 -12.16 22.13 15.09
N LEU A 541 -12.59 23.39 15.01
CA LEU A 541 -11.96 24.48 15.74
C LEU A 541 -12.07 24.29 17.25
N ASP A 542 -13.25 23.90 17.74
CA ASP A 542 -13.47 23.62 19.17
C ASP A 542 -12.51 22.53 19.66
N ALA A 543 -12.34 21.44 18.89
CA ALA A 543 -11.41 20.37 19.20
C ALA A 543 -9.95 20.85 19.28
N ILE A 544 -9.48 21.59 18.27
CA ILE A 544 -8.08 22.05 18.19
C ILE A 544 -7.79 23.14 19.24
N PHE A 545 -8.75 24.02 19.53
CA PHE A 545 -8.58 25.01 20.60
C PHE A 545 -8.61 24.38 21.99
N ASN A 546 -9.44 23.36 22.22
CA ASN A 546 -9.41 22.60 23.47
C ASN A 546 -8.04 21.94 23.68
N LEU A 547 -7.43 21.37 22.64
CA LEU A 547 -6.05 20.88 22.69
C LEU A 547 -5.01 21.96 23.04
N GLN A 548 -5.21 23.20 22.62
CA GLN A 548 -4.32 24.31 22.96
C GLN A 548 -4.46 24.77 24.41
N VAL A 549 -5.65 24.62 25.01
CA VAL A 549 -5.89 24.94 26.42
C VAL A 549 -5.24 23.88 27.32
N THR A 550 -5.45 22.60 27.03
CA THR A 550 -4.96 21.51 27.88
C THR A 550 -3.48 21.21 27.61
N GLU A 551 -3.08 21.12 26.34
CA GLU A 551 -1.73 20.71 25.93
C GLU A 551 -0.87 21.90 25.47
N ARG A 552 0.42 21.68 25.23
CA ARG A 552 1.32 22.71 24.65
C ARG A 552 1.19 22.74 23.12
N THR A 553 0.01 23.13 22.61
CA THR A 553 -0.32 23.06 21.17
C THR A 553 -0.26 24.42 20.47
N ASN A 554 0.53 24.51 19.40
CA ASN A 554 0.57 25.66 18.51
C ASN A 554 -0.24 25.40 17.26
N ILE A 555 -1.03 26.40 16.85
CA ILE A 555 -1.99 26.26 15.75
C ILE A 555 -1.60 27.19 14.61
N PHE A 556 -1.51 26.68 13.39
CA PHE A 556 -1.36 27.44 12.16
C PHE A 556 -2.56 27.18 11.26
N LEU A 557 -3.20 28.25 10.77
CA LEU A 557 -4.40 28.12 9.93
C LEU A 557 -4.35 29.06 8.73
N THR A 558 -4.75 28.58 7.56
CA THR A 558 -5.00 29.44 6.39
C THR A 558 -6.48 29.47 6.04
N ALA A 559 -6.97 30.63 5.58
CA ALA A 559 -8.34 30.76 5.08
C ALA A 559 -8.49 31.95 4.12
N ARG A 560 -9.64 32.06 3.46
CA ARG A 560 -10.09 33.30 2.80
C ARG A 560 -10.58 34.35 3.81
N PHE A 561 -10.73 35.59 3.34
CA PHE A 561 -11.32 36.71 4.09
C PHE A 561 -12.84 36.55 4.28
N ILE A 562 -13.26 35.52 5.01
CA ILE A 562 -14.67 35.26 5.35
C ILE A 562 -14.97 35.91 6.70
N PRO A 563 -15.94 36.84 6.79
CA PRO A 563 -16.23 37.59 8.02
C PRO A 563 -16.39 36.71 9.26
N ASP A 564 -17.09 35.58 9.15
CA ASP A 564 -17.33 34.65 10.26
C ASP A 564 -16.01 34.04 10.78
N ILE A 565 -15.10 33.66 9.88
CA ILE A 565 -13.79 33.11 10.24
C ILE A 565 -12.91 34.22 10.84
N LEU A 566 -12.87 35.40 10.20
CA LEU A 566 -12.09 36.54 10.69
C LEU A 566 -12.48 36.94 12.11
N ASN A 567 -13.77 36.85 12.45
CA ASN A 567 -14.26 37.18 13.78
C ASN A 567 -13.77 36.19 14.85
N ILE A 568 -13.59 34.91 14.51
CA ILE A 568 -13.06 33.90 15.43
C ILE A 568 -11.59 34.19 15.78
N PHE A 569 -10.79 34.65 14.81
CA PHE A 569 -9.35 34.87 14.97
C PHE A 569 -8.95 36.32 15.27
N LYS A 570 -9.91 37.17 15.68
CA LYS A 570 -9.69 38.61 15.86
C LYS A 570 -8.60 38.95 16.88
N GLU A 571 -8.39 38.10 17.88
CA GLU A 571 -7.39 38.28 18.94
C GLU A 571 -6.08 37.50 18.69
N SER A 572 -6.02 36.72 17.61
CA SER A 572 -4.87 35.88 17.26
C SER A 572 -3.84 36.67 16.44
N ALA A 573 -2.57 36.23 16.49
CA ALA A 573 -1.54 36.77 15.61
C ALA A 573 -1.94 36.48 14.15
N THR A 574 -1.90 37.51 13.30
CA THR A 574 -2.38 37.42 11.92
C THR A 574 -1.29 37.84 10.93
N LEU A 575 -1.04 37.02 9.91
CA LEU A 575 -0.11 37.34 8.83
C LEU A 575 -0.76 37.06 7.48
N GLU A 576 -1.05 38.10 6.71
CA GLU A 576 -1.68 37.97 5.39
C GLU A 576 -0.75 37.27 4.40
N ILE A 577 -1.28 36.25 3.72
CA ILE A 577 -0.58 35.59 2.61
C ILE A 577 -0.95 36.29 1.31
N ARG A 578 0.05 36.95 0.72
CA ARG A 578 -0.04 37.66 -0.56
C ARG A 578 1.22 37.43 -1.38
N ALA A 579 1.09 37.29 -2.70
CA ALA A 579 2.22 37.16 -3.60
C ALA A 579 3.14 38.39 -3.50
N GLN A 580 4.42 38.16 -3.24
CA GLN A 580 5.45 39.20 -3.19
C GLN A 580 6.12 39.34 -4.57
N ASP A 581 6.48 40.57 -4.95
CA ASP A 581 7.10 40.85 -6.24
C ASP A 581 8.40 40.05 -6.43
N GLU A 582 9.20 39.90 -5.39
CA GLU A 582 10.45 39.14 -5.40
C GLU A 582 10.21 37.66 -5.70
N ASP A 583 9.24 37.03 -5.01
CA ASP A 583 8.89 35.62 -5.21
C ASP A 583 8.33 35.38 -6.62
N VAL A 584 7.52 36.31 -7.14
CA VAL A 584 6.96 36.24 -8.51
C VAL A 584 8.07 36.37 -9.55
N GLN A 585 8.99 37.33 -9.38
CA GLN A 585 10.13 37.50 -10.28
C GLN A 585 11.06 36.29 -10.27
N GLN A 586 11.28 35.69 -9.10
CA GLN A 586 12.07 34.46 -8.96
C GLN A 586 11.39 33.27 -9.66
N PHE A 587 10.07 33.12 -9.49
CA PHE A 587 9.27 32.15 -10.23
C PHE A 587 9.40 32.34 -11.75
N ILE A 588 9.20 33.55 -12.25
CA ILE A 588 9.33 33.85 -13.69
C ILE A 588 10.75 33.53 -14.19
N THR A 589 11.78 33.87 -13.42
CA THR A 589 13.17 33.58 -13.76
C THR A 589 13.40 32.08 -13.96
N ASN A 590 12.87 31.25 -13.07
CA ASN A 590 13.00 29.79 -13.19
C ASN A 590 12.17 29.21 -14.35
N GLN A 591 11.09 29.88 -14.75
CA GLN A 591 10.20 29.45 -15.83
C GLN A 591 10.53 30.06 -17.19
N ILE A 592 11.51 30.98 -17.26
CA ILE A 592 11.81 31.76 -18.46
C ILE A 592 12.24 30.89 -19.64
N THR A 593 12.84 29.73 -19.34
CA THR A 593 13.27 28.70 -20.31
C THR A 593 12.13 28.11 -21.13
N LYS A 594 10.87 28.25 -20.67
CA LYS A 594 9.68 27.81 -21.40
C LYS A 594 9.23 28.80 -22.48
N LEU A 595 9.67 30.06 -22.40
CA LEU A 595 9.32 31.08 -23.38
C LEU A 595 10.08 30.85 -24.70
N PRO A 596 9.58 31.41 -25.82
CA PRO A 596 10.25 31.28 -27.12
C PRO A 596 11.72 31.72 -27.10
N SER A 597 12.55 31.07 -27.91
CA SER A 597 14.02 31.26 -27.91
C SER A 597 14.48 32.70 -28.16
N PHE A 598 13.67 33.52 -28.84
CA PHE A 598 13.94 34.94 -29.03
C PHE A 598 13.87 35.75 -27.74
N VAL A 599 13.05 35.32 -26.76
CA VAL A 599 13.01 35.93 -25.41
C VAL A 599 14.26 35.55 -24.62
N LEU A 600 14.73 34.30 -24.74
CA LEU A 600 15.94 33.84 -24.05
C LEU A 600 17.19 34.61 -24.46
N SER A 601 17.19 35.18 -25.66
CA SER A 601 18.31 35.93 -26.24
C SER A 601 18.28 37.43 -25.89
N ASP A 602 17.20 37.93 -25.29
CA ASP A 602 16.97 39.35 -25.01
C ASP A 602 16.77 39.58 -23.50
N ALA A 603 17.81 40.08 -22.84
CA ALA A 603 17.79 40.32 -21.40
C ALA A 603 16.86 41.47 -20.98
N ASP A 604 16.65 42.46 -21.86
CA ASP A 604 15.80 43.61 -21.58
C ASP A 604 14.33 43.18 -21.61
N LEU A 605 13.94 42.39 -22.62
CA LEU A 605 12.61 41.79 -22.72
C LEU A 605 12.31 40.86 -21.54
N GLN A 606 13.29 40.07 -21.09
CA GLN A 606 13.15 39.22 -19.89
C GLN A 606 12.86 40.05 -18.63
N ASN A 607 13.57 41.16 -18.44
CA ASN A 607 13.36 42.05 -17.30
C ASN A 607 12.03 42.79 -17.38
N GLU A 608 11.60 43.16 -18.59
CA GLU A 608 10.29 43.76 -18.83
C GLU A 608 9.15 42.78 -18.47
N ILE A 609 9.22 41.52 -18.93
CA ILE A 609 8.25 40.46 -18.58
C ILE A 609 8.18 40.28 -17.06
N LYS A 610 9.32 40.13 -16.37
CA LYS A 610 9.39 39.97 -14.91
C LYS A 610 8.71 41.14 -14.19
N THR A 611 9.02 42.36 -14.58
CA THR A 611 8.51 43.57 -13.93
C THR A 611 7.02 43.78 -14.16
N ILE A 612 6.55 43.57 -15.39
CA ILE A 612 5.14 43.78 -15.75
C ILE A 612 4.26 42.72 -15.11
N ILE A 613 4.65 41.44 -15.16
CA ILE A 613 3.86 40.36 -14.54
C ILE A 613 3.82 40.51 -13.02
N ALA A 614 4.94 40.80 -12.35
CA ALA A 614 4.95 41.02 -10.90
C ALA A 614 3.93 42.08 -10.47
N LYS A 615 3.87 43.21 -11.21
CA LYS A 615 2.89 44.27 -10.95
C LYS A 615 1.45 43.90 -11.32
N ALA A 616 1.24 43.05 -12.34
CA ALA A 616 -0.09 42.67 -12.82
C ALA A 616 -0.80 41.68 -11.90
N VAL A 617 -0.03 40.87 -11.17
CA VAL A 617 -0.49 39.77 -10.31
C VAL A 617 -1.25 40.27 -9.06
N ASP A 618 -0.97 41.49 -8.59
CA ASP A 618 -1.65 42.19 -7.49
C ASP A 618 -1.92 41.31 -6.24
N GLY A 619 -0.98 40.42 -5.91
CA GLY A 619 -1.05 39.53 -4.76
C GLY A 619 -1.62 38.13 -5.00
N MET A 620 -2.08 37.82 -6.21
CA MET A 620 -2.64 36.53 -6.59
C MET A 620 -1.65 35.70 -7.41
N PHE A 621 -0.72 35.02 -6.75
CA PHE A 621 0.41 34.30 -7.37
C PHE A 621 0.02 33.42 -8.58
N LEU A 622 -1.16 32.80 -8.56
CA LEU A 622 -1.69 32.00 -9.67
C LEU A 622 -1.72 32.74 -11.02
N LEU A 623 -1.96 34.05 -11.02
CA LEU A 623 -1.94 34.86 -12.24
C LEU A 623 -0.56 34.86 -12.91
N ALA A 624 0.53 34.77 -12.14
CA ALA A 624 1.88 34.74 -12.69
C ALA A 624 2.09 33.52 -13.59
N ALA A 625 1.64 32.34 -13.13
CA ALA A 625 1.70 31.11 -13.91
C ALA A 625 0.82 31.18 -15.17
N LEU A 626 -0.42 31.67 -15.05
CA LEU A 626 -1.34 31.82 -16.18
C LEU A 626 -0.85 32.82 -17.22
N HIS A 627 -0.22 33.92 -16.81
CA HIS A 627 0.39 34.89 -17.72
C HIS A 627 1.60 34.30 -18.45
N MET A 628 2.46 33.54 -17.75
CA MET A 628 3.58 32.86 -18.38
C MET A 628 3.12 31.87 -19.45
N ASP A 629 2.12 31.04 -19.15
CA ASP A 629 1.56 30.09 -20.12
C ASP A 629 0.93 30.78 -21.34
N ALA A 630 0.29 31.93 -21.14
CA ALA A 630 -0.23 32.73 -22.24
C ALA A 630 0.90 33.27 -23.14
N LEU A 631 1.99 33.78 -22.56
CA LEU A 631 3.13 34.30 -23.31
C LEU A 631 3.93 33.23 -24.05
N CYS A 632 3.95 31.98 -23.56
CA CYS A 632 4.60 30.86 -24.24
C CYS A 632 4.06 30.61 -25.66
N GLN A 633 2.81 31.00 -25.93
CA GLN A 633 2.15 30.78 -27.23
C GLN A 633 2.33 31.95 -28.20
N GLU A 634 2.94 33.05 -27.78
CA GLU A 634 3.06 34.25 -28.61
C GLU A 634 4.21 34.11 -29.63
N PRO A 635 3.95 34.31 -30.94
CA PRO A 635 4.88 33.90 -31.99
C PRO A 635 6.03 34.88 -32.22
N THR A 636 5.92 36.13 -31.77
CA THR A 636 6.95 37.17 -31.99
C THR A 636 7.07 38.12 -30.80
N VAL A 637 8.19 38.85 -30.71
CA VAL A 637 8.43 39.89 -29.70
C VAL A 637 7.28 40.91 -29.65
N GLY A 638 6.82 41.40 -30.81
CA GLY A 638 5.71 42.35 -30.86
C GLY A 638 4.38 41.80 -30.34
N HIS A 639 4.13 40.50 -30.50
CA HIS A 639 2.94 39.86 -29.91
C HIS A 639 3.07 39.74 -28.39
N ILE A 640 4.26 39.40 -27.88
CA ILE A 640 4.54 39.42 -26.43
C ILE A 640 4.33 40.83 -25.85
N GLU A 641 4.87 41.87 -26.47
CA GLU A 641 4.68 43.25 -26.02
C GLU A 641 3.19 43.68 -26.01
N LEU A 642 2.41 43.25 -26.99
CA LEU A 642 0.96 43.49 -27.05
C LEU A 642 0.20 42.73 -25.94
N ALA A 643 0.60 41.48 -25.69
CA ALA A 643 0.03 40.66 -24.61
C ALA A 643 0.35 41.28 -23.23
N LEU A 644 1.59 41.74 -23.01
CA LEU A 644 2.02 42.42 -21.78
C LEU A 644 1.23 43.72 -21.52
N LYS A 645 0.86 44.46 -22.57
CA LYS A 645 0.02 45.67 -22.45
C LYS A 645 -1.44 45.39 -22.07
N SER A 646 -1.91 44.16 -22.29
CA SER A 646 -3.32 43.77 -22.14
C SER A 646 -3.51 42.54 -21.24
N LEU A 647 -2.62 42.37 -20.25
CA LEU A 647 -2.71 41.31 -19.25
C LEU A 647 -3.97 41.49 -18.39
N PRO A 648 -4.84 40.48 -18.34
CA PRO A 648 -5.98 40.50 -17.43
C PRO A 648 -5.53 40.55 -15.98
N ARG A 649 -6.23 41.33 -15.16
CA ARG A 649 -5.94 41.43 -13.71
C ARG A 649 -6.79 40.50 -12.86
N GLY A 650 -7.73 39.77 -13.47
CA GLY A 650 -8.66 38.88 -12.79
C GLY A 650 -8.73 37.50 -13.43
N LEU A 651 -9.06 36.50 -12.61
CA LEU A 651 -9.12 35.10 -13.03
C LEU A 651 -10.23 34.81 -14.04
N ASP A 652 -11.42 35.40 -13.88
CA ASP A 652 -12.57 35.14 -14.76
C ASP A 652 -12.26 35.50 -16.22
N GLU A 653 -11.60 36.64 -16.46
CA GLU A 653 -11.17 37.04 -17.80
C GLU A 653 -10.09 36.09 -18.34
N MET A 654 -9.18 35.60 -17.49
CA MET A 654 -8.15 34.63 -17.91
C MET A 654 -8.74 33.29 -18.32
N TYR A 655 -9.62 32.74 -17.50
CA TYR A 655 -10.31 31.50 -17.81
C TYR A 655 -11.25 31.65 -19.01
N THR A 656 -11.88 32.82 -19.19
CA THR A 656 -12.64 33.14 -20.41
C THR A 656 -11.76 33.10 -21.64
N ARG A 657 -10.60 33.77 -21.63
CA ARG A 657 -9.63 33.72 -22.75
C ARG A 657 -9.13 32.30 -23.01
N ALA A 658 -8.89 31.50 -21.96
CA ALA A 658 -8.51 30.10 -22.10
C ALA A 658 -9.61 29.25 -22.75
N MET A 659 -10.86 29.40 -22.31
CA MET A 659 -12.01 28.72 -22.91
C MET A 659 -12.28 29.16 -24.35
N ILE A 660 -12.06 30.43 -24.70
CA ILE A 660 -12.10 30.89 -26.09
C ILE A 660 -11.05 30.15 -26.92
N ARG A 661 -9.81 29.98 -26.41
CA ARG A 661 -8.78 29.18 -27.09
C ARG A 661 -9.18 27.71 -27.23
N VAL A 662 -9.85 27.13 -26.23
CA VAL A 662 -10.39 25.76 -26.32
C VAL A 662 -11.42 25.66 -27.45
N LYS A 663 -12.36 26.61 -27.53
CA LYS A 663 -13.40 26.63 -28.57
C LYS A 663 -12.92 27.04 -29.96
N SER A 664 -11.79 27.72 -30.08
CA SER A 664 -11.24 28.12 -31.38
C SER A 664 -10.40 27.04 -32.06
N GLN A 665 -10.21 25.87 -31.43
CA GLN A 665 -9.51 24.74 -32.02
C GLN A 665 -10.36 24.06 -33.11
N GLY A 666 -9.74 23.17 -33.90
CA GLY A 666 -10.48 22.36 -34.87
C GLY A 666 -11.51 21.45 -34.18
N VAL A 667 -12.61 21.14 -34.88
CA VAL A 667 -13.80 20.45 -34.32
C VAL A 667 -13.44 19.23 -33.46
N GLY A 668 -12.58 18.34 -33.95
CA GLY A 668 -12.19 17.14 -33.19
C GLY A 668 -11.40 17.43 -31.90
N ALA A 669 -10.52 18.44 -31.90
CA ALA A 669 -9.76 18.83 -30.71
C ALA A 669 -10.64 19.59 -29.70
N GLN A 670 -11.55 20.42 -30.20
CA GLN A 670 -12.56 21.10 -29.39
C GLN A 670 -13.46 20.09 -28.68
N ASP A 671 -14.03 19.12 -29.41
CA ASP A 671 -14.94 18.13 -28.84
C ASP A 671 -14.26 17.28 -27.76
N LEU A 672 -13.01 16.86 -28.02
CA LEU A 672 -12.22 16.10 -27.04
C LEU A 672 -11.89 16.94 -25.80
N ALA A 673 -11.48 18.20 -25.96
CA ALA A 673 -11.18 19.09 -24.86
C ALA A 673 -12.42 19.36 -23.99
N MET A 674 -13.60 19.54 -24.59
CA MET A 674 -14.85 19.72 -23.87
C MET A 674 -15.25 18.45 -23.09
N LYS A 675 -15.05 17.25 -23.66
CA LYS A 675 -15.26 15.98 -22.95
C LYS A 675 -14.33 15.86 -21.74
N ILE A 676 -13.04 16.16 -21.91
CA ILE A 676 -12.07 16.12 -20.80
C ILE A 676 -12.48 17.08 -19.69
N LEU A 677 -12.83 18.32 -20.03
CA LEU A 677 -13.26 19.31 -19.04
C LEU A 677 -14.53 18.86 -18.31
N ALA A 678 -15.51 18.28 -19.00
CA ALA A 678 -16.71 17.73 -18.37
C ALA A 678 -16.35 16.66 -17.32
N TRP A 679 -15.48 15.72 -17.66
CA TRP A 679 -15.01 14.69 -16.73
C TRP A 679 -14.27 15.28 -15.52
N VAL A 680 -13.35 16.23 -15.73
CA VAL A 680 -12.56 16.83 -14.62
C VAL A 680 -13.41 17.71 -13.69
N ILE A 681 -14.51 18.28 -14.19
CA ILE A 681 -15.41 19.17 -13.43
C ILE A 681 -16.47 18.39 -12.65
N HIS A 682 -17.04 17.33 -13.24
CA HIS A 682 -18.22 16.64 -12.69
C HIS A 682 -17.94 15.26 -12.14
N ALA A 683 -16.75 14.68 -12.35
CA ALA A 683 -16.43 13.41 -11.71
C ALA A 683 -16.54 13.50 -10.19
N ARG A 684 -17.08 12.45 -9.56
CA ARG A 684 -17.32 12.37 -8.10
C ARG A 684 -16.02 12.35 -7.30
N ARG A 685 -14.91 11.98 -7.95
CA ARG A 685 -13.54 12.08 -7.44
C ARG A 685 -12.58 12.44 -8.58
N ALA A 686 -11.36 12.85 -8.24
CA ALA A 686 -10.30 12.98 -9.24
C ALA A 686 -10.02 11.64 -9.93
N LEU A 687 -9.91 11.67 -11.25
CA LEU A 687 -9.59 10.49 -12.07
C LEU A 687 -8.09 10.39 -12.28
N SER A 688 -7.56 9.17 -12.32
CA SER A 688 -6.22 8.93 -12.84
C SER A 688 -6.15 9.24 -14.34
N LEU A 689 -4.94 9.44 -14.86
CA LEU A 689 -4.71 9.65 -16.29
C LEU A 689 -5.26 8.50 -17.13
N ALA A 690 -5.05 7.25 -16.69
CA ALA A 690 -5.53 6.06 -17.38
C ALA A 690 -7.07 5.97 -17.36
N GLU A 691 -7.70 6.29 -16.24
CA GLU A 691 -9.16 6.36 -16.12
C GLU A 691 -9.74 7.41 -17.06
N LEU A 692 -9.19 8.63 -17.06
CA LEU A 692 -9.64 9.71 -17.95
C LEU A 692 -9.44 9.36 -19.42
N GLN A 693 -8.31 8.75 -19.76
CA GLN A 693 -7.99 8.28 -21.12
C GLN A 693 -9.02 7.28 -21.63
N HIS A 694 -9.39 6.30 -20.81
CA HIS A 694 -10.46 5.37 -21.14
C HIS A 694 -11.79 6.09 -21.26
N ALA A 695 -12.13 6.95 -20.29
CA ALA A 695 -13.38 7.69 -20.25
C ALA A 695 -13.68 8.54 -21.49
N VAL A 696 -12.66 9.18 -22.06
CA VAL A 696 -12.83 10.02 -23.26
C VAL A 696 -12.73 9.24 -24.58
N ALA A 697 -12.16 8.03 -24.55
CA ALA A 697 -12.03 7.14 -25.71
C ALA A 697 -13.28 6.27 -25.94
N VAL A 698 -14.22 6.23 -24.99
CA VAL A 698 -15.47 5.45 -25.11
C VAL A 698 -16.38 6.04 -26.18
N GLU A 699 -16.86 5.16 -27.06
CA GLU A 699 -17.85 5.46 -28.07
C GLU A 699 -19.17 4.72 -27.74
N PRO A 700 -20.28 5.44 -27.49
CA PRO A 700 -21.56 4.82 -27.18
C PRO A 700 -22.03 3.84 -28.26
N GLY A 701 -22.53 2.67 -27.86
CA GLY A 701 -23.04 1.64 -28.77
C GLY A 701 -21.97 0.80 -29.50
N LYS A 702 -20.69 0.98 -29.18
CA LYS A 702 -19.61 0.11 -29.68
C LYS A 702 -19.30 -1.02 -28.70
N PRO A 703 -19.05 -2.25 -29.18
CA PRO A 703 -18.78 -3.39 -28.30
C PRO A 703 -17.36 -3.40 -27.73
N GLU A 704 -16.41 -2.69 -28.33
CA GLU A 704 -15.01 -2.70 -27.90
C GLU A 704 -14.47 -1.27 -27.78
N LEU A 705 -13.55 -1.06 -26.83
CA LEU A 705 -12.84 0.20 -26.69
C LEU A 705 -11.81 0.31 -27.81
N ASN A 706 -11.96 1.33 -28.65
CA ASN A 706 -11.02 1.55 -29.74
C ASN A 706 -9.80 2.33 -29.22
N CYS A 707 -8.70 1.60 -28.98
CA CYS A 707 -7.45 2.17 -28.45
C CYS A 707 -6.86 3.29 -29.31
N LYS A 708 -7.28 3.45 -30.57
CA LYS A 708 -6.84 4.57 -31.44
C LYS A 708 -7.39 5.93 -31.01
N PHE A 709 -8.45 5.95 -30.20
CA PHE A 709 -9.03 7.19 -29.65
C PHE A 709 -8.50 7.54 -28.26
N ILE A 710 -7.58 6.75 -27.69
CA ILE A 710 -6.92 7.07 -26.42
C ILE A 710 -5.92 8.21 -26.64
N PRO A 711 -6.14 9.42 -26.09
CA PRO A 711 -5.23 10.54 -26.29
C PRO A 711 -3.97 10.38 -25.42
N SER A 712 -2.82 10.84 -25.93
CA SER A 712 -1.61 10.94 -25.10
C SER A 712 -1.74 12.03 -24.04
N SER A 713 -0.93 11.93 -22.97
CA SER A 713 -0.87 12.96 -21.91
C SER A 713 -0.56 14.35 -22.46
N ASP A 714 0.31 14.45 -23.47
CA ASP A 714 0.67 15.72 -24.11
C ASP A 714 -0.51 16.33 -24.87
N VAL A 715 -1.31 15.50 -25.56
CA VAL A 715 -2.53 15.97 -26.24
C VAL A 715 -3.52 16.52 -25.22
N ILE A 716 -3.78 15.78 -24.13
CA ILE A 716 -4.68 16.20 -23.04
C ILE A 716 -4.27 17.58 -22.48
N ARG A 717 -2.97 17.75 -22.14
CA ARG A 717 -2.45 19.03 -21.62
C ARG A 717 -2.58 20.17 -22.62
N THR A 718 -2.32 19.91 -23.91
CA THR A 718 -2.29 20.93 -24.96
C THR A 718 -3.70 21.43 -25.29
N ILE A 719 -4.66 20.53 -25.54
CA ILE A 719 -5.99 20.92 -26.04
C ILE A 719 -6.85 21.58 -24.96
N CYS A 720 -6.58 21.33 -23.68
CA CYS A 720 -7.26 21.98 -22.56
C CYS A 720 -6.67 23.36 -22.18
N ALA A 721 -5.75 23.90 -22.99
CA ALA A 721 -5.24 25.28 -22.90
C ALA A 721 -4.77 25.73 -21.50
N GLY A 722 -4.15 24.82 -20.74
CA GLY A 722 -3.62 25.09 -19.38
C GLY A 722 -4.67 25.10 -18.27
N LEU A 723 -5.91 24.67 -18.53
CA LEU A 723 -6.97 24.62 -17.52
C LEU A 723 -6.89 23.38 -16.62
N ILE A 724 -6.08 22.39 -17.00
CA ILE A 724 -5.89 21.14 -16.28
C ILE A 724 -4.41 20.86 -16.01
N THR A 725 -4.16 20.07 -14.98
CA THR A 725 -2.84 19.55 -14.60
C THR A 725 -2.94 18.04 -14.38
N ILE A 726 -1.87 17.32 -14.68
CA ILE A 726 -1.72 15.91 -14.32
C ILE A 726 -0.62 15.84 -13.27
N ASP A 727 -0.96 15.27 -12.13
CA ASP A 727 -0.09 15.04 -10.98
C ASP A 727 0.97 13.96 -11.31
N ASN A 728 2.23 14.20 -10.96
CA ASN A 728 3.32 13.30 -11.35
C ASN A 728 3.44 12.06 -10.43
N GLU A 729 2.95 12.13 -9.19
CA GLU A 729 3.03 11.02 -8.23
C GLU A 729 1.73 10.24 -8.16
N SER A 730 0.60 10.93 -8.03
CA SER A 730 -0.72 10.31 -7.94
C SER A 730 -1.30 9.94 -9.30
N ASN A 731 -0.66 10.39 -10.39
CA ASN A 731 -1.15 10.27 -11.76
C ASN A 731 -2.58 10.79 -11.96
N ALA A 732 -3.05 11.71 -11.11
CA ALA A 732 -4.43 12.22 -11.12
C ALA A 732 -4.55 13.48 -11.98
N VAL A 733 -5.65 13.58 -12.72
CA VAL A 733 -5.97 14.74 -13.56
C VAL A 733 -6.91 15.68 -12.80
N ARG A 734 -6.52 16.94 -12.66
CA ARG A 734 -7.23 17.96 -11.88
C ARG A 734 -7.30 19.28 -12.63
N LEU A 735 -8.22 20.16 -12.24
CA LEU A 735 -8.16 21.56 -12.67
C LEU A 735 -6.88 22.22 -12.15
N VAL A 736 -6.39 23.25 -12.84
CA VAL A 736 -5.17 23.96 -12.44
C VAL A 736 -5.27 24.55 -11.03
N HIS A 737 -6.48 24.92 -10.59
CA HIS A 737 -6.75 25.47 -9.26
C HIS A 737 -8.25 25.42 -8.91
N HIS A 738 -8.64 25.50 -7.62
CA HIS A 738 -10.05 25.49 -7.22
C HIS A 738 -10.86 26.65 -7.80
N THR A 739 -10.24 27.82 -8.01
CA THR A 739 -10.89 29.00 -8.61
C THR A 739 -11.36 28.74 -10.03
N THR A 740 -10.74 27.77 -10.73
CA THR A 740 -11.19 27.32 -12.04
C THR A 740 -12.55 26.61 -11.94
N GLN A 741 -12.81 25.85 -10.87
CA GLN A 741 -14.12 25.26 -10.62
C GLN A 741 -15.17 26.35 -10.39
N GLU A 742 -14.89 27.32 -9.52
CA GLU A 742 -15.84 28.40 -9.20
C GLU A 742 -16.21 29.20 -10.46
N TYR A 743 -15.22 29.45 -11.33
CA TYR A 743 -15.46 30.04 -12.63
C TYR A 743 -16.39 29.19 -13.48
N PHE A 744 -16.14 27.88 -13.58
CA PHE A 744 -17.01 26.99 -14.33
C PHE A 744 -18.41 26.93 -13.73
N GLU A 745 -18.56 26.91 -12.41
CA GLU A 745 -19.86 26.97 -11.73
C GLU A 745 -20.68 28.21 -12.10
N LYS A 746 -20.04 29.38 -12.21
CA LYS A 746 -20.70 30.61 -12.66
C LYS A 746 -20.96 30.63 -14.17
N ALA A 747 -20.03 30.10 -14.97
CA ALA A 747 -20.06 30.15 -16.44
C ALA A 747 -20.62 28.87 -17.09
N ARG A 748 -21.26 28.01 -16.30
CA ARG A 748 -21.70 26.65 -16.65
C ARG A 748 -22.67 26.64 -17.84
N GLU A 749 -23.63 27.57 -17.84
CA GLU A 749 -24.58 27.78 -18.96
C GLU A 749 -23.89 28.34 -20.20
N MET A 750 -22.97 29.29 -20.02
CA MET A 750 -22.25 29.95 -21.11
C MET A 750 -21.40 28.96 -21.94
N TRP A 751 -20.82 27.95 -21.29
CA TRP A 751 -19.96 26.97 -21.95
C TRP A 751 -20.64 25.66 -22.33
N SER A 752 -21.92 25.46 -21.95
CA SER A 752 -22.67 24.21 -22.15
C SER A 752 -22.04 23.00 -21.45
N LEU A 753 -21.48 23.21 -20.26
CA LEU A 753 -20.83 22.15 -19.47
C LEU A 753 -21.78 21.47 -18.47
N ASN A 754 -23.08 21.77 -18.48
CA ASN A 754 -24.04 21.25 -17.49
C ASN A 754 -24.48 19.80 -17.70
N ASP A 755 -24.14 19.22 -18.85
CA ASP A 755 -24.69 17.94 -19.23
C ASP A 755 -23.90 16.77 -18.62
N GLN A 756 -24.23 16.43 -17.37
CA GLN A 756 -23.70 15.23 -16.70
C GLN A 756 -24.09 13.94 -17.41
N SER A 757 -25.05 13.99 -18.35
CA SER A 757 -25.44 12.83 -19.14
C SER A 757 -24.28 12.27 -19.97
N ILE A 758 -23.30 13.10 -20.34
CA ILE A 758 -22.11 12.66 -21.08
C ILE A 758 -21.30 11.65 -20.25
N ILE A 759 -21.19 11.88 -18.95
CA ILE A 759 -20.43 11.00 -18.03
C ILE A 759 -21.19 9.70 -17.81
N ALA A 760 -22.48 9.77 -17.49
CA ALA A 760 -23.32 8.58 -17.34
C ALA A 760 -23.32 7.73 -18.62
N THR A 761 -23.38 8.36 -19.80
CA THR A 761 -23.39 7.66 -21.10
C THR A 761 -22.07 6.94 -21.32
N ALA A 762 -20.95 7.62 -21.05
CA ALA A 762 -19.63 7.03 -21.18
C ALA A 762 -19.40 5.90 -20.17
N CYS A 763 -19.85 6.03 -18.91
CA CYS A 763 -19.76 4.94 -17.94
C CYS A 763 -20.59 3.71 -18.36
N ILE A 764 -21.84 3.90 -18.79
CA ILE A 764 -22.71 2.79 -19.25
C ILE A 764 -22.12 2.15 -20.50
N ALA A 765 -21.69 2.95 -21.48
CA ALA A 765 -21.07 2.43 -22.70
C ALA A 765 -19.77 1.66 -22.38
N TYR A 766 -18.99 2.11 -21.40
CA TYR A 766 -17.83 1.37 -20.90
C TYR A 766 -18.23 0.04 -20.25
N LEU A 767 -19.20 0.03 -19.34
CA LEU A 767 -19.72 -1.20 -18.73
C LEU A 767 -20.43 -2.12 -19.74
N SER A 768 -20.77 -1.59 -20.92
CA SER A 768 -21.40 -2.32 -22.02
C SER A 768 -20.43 -2.96 -23.01
N LEU A 769 -19.12 -2.86 -22.78
CA LEU A 769 -18.12 -3.51 -23.63
C LEU A 769 -18.19 -5.05 -23.56
N SER A 770 -17.76 -5.71 -24.63
CA SER A 770 -17.78 -7.18 -24.80
C SER A 770 -16.93 -7.89 -23.74
N THR A 771 -15.88 -7.23 -23.22
CA THR A 771 -15.05 -7.71 -22.11
C THR A 771 -15.88 -8.12 -20.88
N PHE A 772 -17.02 -7.45 -20.66
CA PHE A 772 -17.92 -7.69 -19.53
C PHE A 772 -19.05 -8.70 -19.83
N GLU A 773 -19.14 -9.24 -21.05
CA GLU A 773 -20.12 -10.29 -21.40
C GLU A 773 -19.84 -11.62 -20.70
N SER A 774 -18.64 -11.79 -20.16
CA SER A 774 -18.25 -12.97 -19.40
C SER A 774 -18.83 -13.02 -17.98
N GLY A 775 -19.58 -12.00 -17.54
CA GLY A 775 -20.16 -11.98 -16.20
C GLY A 775 -19.17 -11.57 -15.12
N CYS A 776 -19.45 -11.94 -13.87
CA CYS A 776 -18.52 -11.75 -12.77
C CYS A 776 -17.23 -12.59 -12.91
N CYS A 777 -16.12 -12.10 -12.37
CA CYS A 777 -14.87 -12.83 -12.32
C CYS A 777 -14.94 -13.96 -11.28
N PRO A 778 -14.57 -15.21 -11.64
CA PRO A 778 -14.72 -16.37 -10.74
C PRO A 778 -13.58 -16.52 -9.72
N THR A 779 -12.50 -15.74 -9.83
CA THR A 779 -11.34 -15.79 -8.94
C THR A 779 -10.78 -14.40 -8.71
N ASP A 780 -10.11 -14.20 -7.57
CA ASP A 780 -9.35 -12.98 -7.26
C ASP A 780 -8.34 -12.61 -8.35
N ALA A 781 -7.63 -13.59 -8.91
CA ALA A 781 -6.67 -13.35 -9.97
C ALA A 781 -7.34 -12.81 -11.24
N ALA A 782 -8.49 -13.37 -11.64
CA ALA A 782 -9.24 -12.90 -12.79
C ALA A 782 -9.84 -11.50 -12.56
N TYR A 783 -10.31 -11.22 -11.34
CA TYR A 783 -10.83 -9.91 -10.96
C TYR A 783 -9.73 -8.84 -10.94
N ALA A 784 -8.57 -9.14 -10.35
CA ALA A 784 -7.40 -8.28 -10.36
C ALA A 784 -6.91 -7.97 -11.79
N SER A 785 -6.86 -8.99 -12.67
CA SER A 785 -6.51 -8.79 -14.08
C SER A 785 -7.51 -7.88 -14.78
N ARG A 786 -8.82 -8.06 -14.54
CA ARG A 786 -9.87 -7.22 -15.13
C ARG A 786 -9.73 -5.76 -14.69
N LEU A 787 -9.45 -5.50 -13.41
CA LEU A 787 -9.21 -4.16 -12.89
C LEU A 787 -7.98 -3.50 -13.52
N GLN A 788 -6.90 -4.26 -13.70
CA GLN A 788 -5.67 -3.76 -14.32
C GLN A 788 -5.86 -3.42 -15.80
N GLU A 789 -6.58 -4.26 -16.54
CA GLU A 789 -6.83 -4.07 -17.98
C GLU A 789 -7.89 -3.00 -18.27
N ASN A 790 -8.77 -2.72 -17.29
CA ASN A 790 -9.90 -1.81 -17.46
C ASN A 790 -9.89 -0.70 -16.38
N PRO A 791 -8.97 0.28 -16.45
CA PRO A 791 -8.81 1.34 -15.45
C PRO A 791 -10.10 2.05 -15.02
N LEU A 792 -11.01 2.37 -15.97
CA LEU A 792 -12.26 3.09 -15.65
C LEU A 792 -13.33 2.19 -14.99
N TYR A 793 -13.15 0.87 -14.99
CA TYR A 793 -14.20 -0.10 -14.62
C TYR A 793 -14.80 0.16 -13.23
N MET A 794 -13.93 0.36 -12.23
CA MET A 794 -14.33 0.59 -10.84
C MET A 794 -15.12 1.89 -10.70
N TYR A 795 -14.60 2.98 -11.27
CA TYR A 795 -15.28 4.27 -11.25
C TYR A 795 -16.63 4.21 -11.97
N ALA A 796 -16.66 3.58 -13.16
CA ALA A 796 -17.88 3.45 -13.94
C ALA A 796 -18.95 2.68 -13.16
N ALA A 797 -18.62 1.50 -12.62
CA ALA A 797 -19.55 0.67 -11.86
C ALA A 797 -20.12 1.36 -10.61
N ARG A 798 -19.28 2.12 -9.88
CA ARG A 798 -19.68 2.79 -8.64
C ARG A 798 -20.46 4.09 -8.84
N HIS A 799 -20.29 4.77 -9.98
CA HIS A 799 -20.78 6.14 -10.12
C HIS A 799 -21.70 6.40 -11.30
N TRP A 800 -21.87 5.46 -12.25
CA TRP A 800 -22.71 5.71 -13.43
C TRP A 800 -24.13 6.19 -13.09
N GLY A 801 -24.79 5.55 -12.12
CA GLY A 801 -26.15 5.89 -11.71
C GLY A 801 -26.25 7.25 -11.00
N HIS A 802 -25.18 7.70 -10.36
CA HIS A 802 -25.11 9.01 -9.70
C HIS A 802 -24.91 10.19 -10.67
N HIS A 803 -24.55 9.92 -11.93
CA HIS A 803 -24.42 10.92 -13.00
C HIS A 803 -25.69 11.02 -13.86
N ILE A 804 -26.68 10.15 -13.64
CA ILE A 804 -27.96 10.19 -14.32
C ILE A 804 -28.82 11.31 -13.73
N CYS A 805 -29.36 12.18 -14.59
CA CYS A 805 -30.32 13.22 -14.21
C CYS A 805 -31.76 12.80 -14.51
N GLU A 806 -32.75 13.47 -13.90
CA GLU A 806 -34.19 13.19 -14.11
C GLU A 806 -34.63 13.27 -15.59
N SER A 807 -33.89 14.00 -16.44
CA SER A 807 -34.18 14.16 -17.87
C SER A 807 -33.60 13.05 -18.78
N TRP A 808 -33.01 11.98 -18.20
CA TRP A 808 -32.29 10.91 -18.90
C TRP A 808 -33.14 9.98 -19.80
N ALA A 809 -34.40 10.29 -20.06
CA ALA A 809 -35.34 9.43 -20.79
C ALA A 809 -35.02 9.15 -22.29
N GLY A 810 -33.75 9.20 -22.73
CA GLY A 810 -33.37 9.14 -24.14
C GLY A 810 -32.07 8.41 -24.51
N TYR A 811 -31.40 7.67 -23.61
CA TYR A 811 -30.29 6.78 -24.02
C TYR A 811 -30.75 5.31 -24.07
N ASP A 812 -31.01 4.81 -25.29
CA ASP A 812 -31.45 3.43 -25.54
C ASP A 812 -30.47 2.39 -24.93
N GLY A 813 -29.17 2.68 -24.92
CA GLY A 813 -28.14 1.77 -24.39
C GLY A 813 -28.18 1.56 -22.87
N ALA A 814 -28.82 2.44 -22.09
CA ALA A 814 -28.98 2.24 -20.64
C ALA A 814 -29.93 1.08 -20.33
N MET A 815 -31.02 0.98 -21.10
CA MET A 815 -31.98 -0.12 -20.95
C MET A 815 -31.40 -1.43 -21.46
N GLU A 816 -30.64 -1.42 -22.57
CA GLU A 816 -29.92 -2.61 -23.04
C GLU A 816 -28.92 -3.12 -21.98
N PHE A 817 -28.19 -2.21 -21.33
CA PHE A 817 -27.28 -2.57 -20.24
C PHE A 817 -28.03 -3.20 -19.05
N LEU A 818 -29.10 -2.56 -18.57
CA LEU A 818 -29.90 -3.05 -17.44
C LEU A 818 -30.61 -4.40 -17.71
N GLN A 819 -30.80 -4.75 -18.98
CA GLN A 819 -31.40 -6.03 -19.39
C GLN A 819 -30.37 -7.15 -19.62
N CYS A 820 -29.07 -6.85 -19.55
CA CYS A 820 -28.00 -7.82 -19.79
C CYS A 820 -27.44 -8.39 -18.47
N ASN A 821 -27.92 -9.56 -18.03
CA ASN A 821 -27.53 -10.19 -16.76
C ASN A 821 -26.01 -10.28 -16.56
N ALA A 822 -25.24 -10.71 -17.57
CA ALA A 822 -23.79 -10.85 -17.43
C ALA A 822 -23.09 -9.50 -17.14
N LYS A 823 -23.45 -8.45 -17.87
CA LYS A 823 -22.87 -7.11 -17.67
C LYS A 823 -23.26 -6.52 -16.32
N MET A 824 -24.47 -6.84 -15.86
CA MET A 824 -24.98 -6.44 -14.55
C MET A 824 -24.25 -7.15 -13.40
N GLU A 825 -24.00 -8.45 -13.50
CA GLU A 825 -23.20 -9.19 -12.53
C GLU A 825 -21.76 -8.66 -12.46
N ALA A 826 -21.15 -8.38 -13.61
CA ALA A 826 -19.82 -7.78 -13.67
C ALA A 826 -19.81 -6.41 -12.94
N ALA A 827 -20.71 -5.50 -13.32
CA ALA A 827 -20.82 -4.19 -12.68
C ALA A 827 -21.09 -4.29 -11.17
N SER A 828 -21.91 -5.25 -10.74
CA SER A 828 -22.25 -5.47 -9.32
C SER A 828 -21.04 -5.94 -8.52
N GLN A 829 -20.20 -6.82 -9.07
CA GLN A 829 -18.93 -7.22 -8.46
C GLN A 829 -17.97 -6.03 -8.29
N ALA A 830 -17.95 -5.06 -9.22
CA ALA A 830 -17.15 -3.84 -9.06
C ALA A 830 -17.77 -2.81 -8.11
N LEU A 831 -19.10 -2.75 -8.05
CA LEU A 831 -19.82 -1.85 -7.16
C LEU A 831 -19.67 -2.27 -5.70
N MET A 832 -19.83 -3.56 -5.40
CA MET A 832 -20.06 -4.07 -4.04
C MET A 832 -18.85 -4.76 -3.40
N VAL A 833 -17.80 -5.09 -4.17
CA VAL A 833 -16.52 -5.54 -3.59
C VAL A 833 -15.70 -4.31 -3.25
N ASP A 834 -15.40 -4.12 -1.96
CA ASP A 834 -14.50 -3.06 -1.50
C ASP A 834 -13.03 -3.52 -1.51
N TRP A 835 -12.20 -2.78 -2.24
CA TRP A 835 -10.75 -2.98 -2.32
C TRP A 835 -10.05 -1.68 -1.95
N PRO A 836 -9.05 -1.66 -1.04
CA PRO A 836 -8.32 -2.81 -0.46
C PRO A 836 -8.73 -3.09 1.01
N PHE A 837 -9.00 -4.36 1.32
CA PHE A 837 -9.65 -4.84 2.55
C PHE A 837 -9.04 -4.36 3.89
N THR A 838 -9.92 -3.91 4.78
CA THR A 838 -9.88 -4.22 6.21
C THR A 838 -10.05 -5.75 6.38
N MET A 839 -9.00 -6.43 6.84
CA MET A 839 -8.90 -7.88 7.16
C MET A 839 -8.65 -8.84 5.96
N PRO A 840 -7.39 -9.30 5.75
CA PRO A 840 -7.01 -10.22 4.66
C PRO A 840 -7.50 -11.68 4.79
N SER A 841 -8.28 -12.03 5.82
CA SER A 841 -8.56 -13.43 6.15
C SER A 841 -9.95 -13.94 5.78
N TYR A 842 -10.90 -13.12 5.31
CA TYR A 842 -12.29 -13.57 5.16
C TYR A 842 -13.11 -13.12 3.94
N THR A 843 -12.63 -12.22 3.06
CA THR A 843 -13.44 -11.74 1.92
C THR A 843 -12.69 -11.85 0.60
N ASN A 844 -13.16 -12.77 -0.25
CA ASN A 844 -12.72 -12.99 -1.62
C ASN A 844 -13.56 -12.08 -2.57
N SER A 845 -13.06 -11.70 -3.75
CA SER A 845 -13.80 -10.93 -4.78
C SER A 845 -15.09 -11.58 -5.29
N GLN A 846 -15.40 -12.79 -4.82
CA GLN A 846 -16.67 -13.49 -5.02
C GLN A 846 -17.71 -13.17 -3.94
N SER A 847 -17.36 -12.40 -2.90
CA SER A 847 -18.24 -12.02 -1.79
C SER A 847 -19.10 -10.80 -2.16
N PHE A 848 -20.02 -10.99 -3.11
CA PHE A 848 -21.02 -10.02 -3.51
C PHE A 848 -22.31 -10.77 -3.92
N PRO A 849 -23.49 -10.12 -3.95
CA PRO A 849 -24.71 -10.79 -4.38
C PRO A 849 -24.68 -11.11 -5.88
N THR A 850 -24.72 -12.40 -6.21
CA THR A 850 -25.08 -12.91 -7.55
C THR A 850 -26.58 -12.81 -7.80
N ASP A 851 -27.02 -13.01 -9.04
CA ASP A 851 -28.42 -12.86 -9.48
C ASP A 851 -28.94 -11.42 -9.41
N MET A 852 -28.03 -10.45 -9.50
CA MET A 852 -28.34 -9.03 -9.51
C MET A 852 -29.05 -8.62 -10.81
N THR A 853 -30.33 -8.23 -10.72
CA THR A 853 -31.11 -7.79 -11.90
C THR A 853 -31.00 -6.28 -12.15
N GLY A 854 -31.36 -5.83 -13.35
CA GLY A 854 -31.49 -4.41 -13.70
C GLY A 854 -32.38 -3.63 -12.73
N LEU A 855 -33.44 -4.27 -12.22
CA LEU A 855 -34.40 -3.61 -11.32
C LEU A 855 -33.76 -3.31 -9.95
N HIS A 856 -32.87 -4.18 -9.47
CA HIS A 856 -32.17 -3.93 -8.21
C HIS A 856 -31.15 -2.80 -8.33
N LEU A 857 -30.32 -2.75 -9.37
CA LEU A 857 -29.39 -1.61 -9.52
C LEU A 857 -30.14 -0.31 -9.79
N ALA A 858 -31.23 -0.36 -10.56
CA ALA A 858 -32.09 0.80 -10.75
C ALA A 858 -32.69 1.28 -9.41
N ALA A 859 -33.02 0.34 -8.51
CA ALA A 859 -33.47 0.67 -7.16
C ALA A 859 -32.36 1.22 -6.26
N TYR A 860 -31.17 0.62 -6.29
CA TYR A 860 -29.99 1.07 -5.56
C TYR A 860 -29.55 2.49 -5.92
N PHE A 861 -29.66 2.88 -7.19
CA PHE A 861 -29.30 4.24 -7.67
C PHE A 861 -30.49 5.22 -7.73
N GLY A 862 -31.71 4.78 -7.43
CA GLY A 862 -32.89 5.66 -7.41
C GLY A 862 -33.42 6.05 -8.80
N LEU A 863 -33.21 5.21 -9.82
CA LEU A 863 -33.54 5.49 -11.21
C LEU A 863 -35.02 5.28 -11.53
N GLU A 864 -35.86 6.24 -11.15
CA GLU A 864 -37.32 6.17 -11.25
C GLU A 864 -37.85 5.74 -12.64
N GLY A 865 -37.33 6.35 -13.71
CA GLY A 865 -37.73 6.04 -15.08
C GLY A 865 -37.36 4.61 -15.51
N ALA A 866 -36.18 4.13 -15.11
CA ALA A 866 -35.74 2.76 -15.40
C ALA A 866 -36.56 1.73 -14.62
N VAL A 867 -36.86 2.00 -13.35
CA VAL A 867 -37.75 1.17 -12.53
C VAL A 867 -39.12 1.04 -13.19
N LYS A 868 -39.75 2.16 -13.58
CA LYS A 868 -41.04 2.16 -14.30
C LYS A 868 -41.00 1.29 -15.58
N ALA A 869 -39.93 1.38 -16.35
CA ALA A 869 -39.78 0.59 -17.57
C ALA A 869 -39.57 -0.91 -17.29
N LEU A 870 -38.75 -1.26 -16.28
CA LEU A 870 -38.42 -2.63 -15.93
C LEU A 870 -39.58 -3.37 -15.25
N LEU A 871 -40.42 -2.66 -14.48
CA LEU A 871 -41.62 -3.21 -13.84
C LEU A 871 -42.64 -3.79 -14.83
N ALA A 872 -42.58 -3.40 -16.12
CA ALA A 872 -43.44 -3.97 -17.15
C ALA A 872 -43.04 -5.41 -17.56
N SER A 873 -41.79 -5.82 -17.31
CA SER A 873 -41.23 -7.09 -17.79
C SER A 873 -40.48 -7.92 -16.75
N HIS A 874 -40.19 -7.36 -15.58
CA HIS A 874 -39.45 -8.01 -14.49
C HIS A 874 -40.33 -8.21 -13.26
N ASP A 875 -39.99 -9.21 -12.45
CA ASP A 875 -40.65 -9.42 -11.16
C ASP A 875 -40.23 -8.30 -10.18
N PRO A 876 -41.19 -7.50 -9.66
CA PRO A 876 -40.89 -6.42 -8.71
C PRO A 876 -40.33 -6.93 -7.37
N ASP A 877 -40.53 -8.21 -7.06
CA ASP A 877 -40.11 -8.86 -5.81
C ASP A 877 -39.05 -9.95 -6.05
N ALA A 878 -38.29 -9.83 -7.16
CA ALA A 878 -37.20 -10.74 -7.45
C ALA A 878 -36.17 -10.73 -6.31
N HIS A 879 -35.69 -11.90 -5.91
CA HIS A 879 -34.62 -12.05 -4.94
C HIS A 879 -33.28 -12.30 -5.63
N ASN A 880 -32.22 -11.65 -5.15
CA ASN A 880 -30.86 -12.02 -5.49
C ASN A 880 -30.35 -13.18 -4.58
N SER A 881 -29.10 -13.59 -4.73
CA SER A 881 -28.49 -14.65 -3.91
C SER A 881 -28.37 -14.35 -2.41
N TYR A 882 -28.51 -13.08 -2.00
CA TYR A 882 -28.60 -12.68 -0.59
C TYR A 882 -30.06 -12.57 -0.14
N GLU A 883 -31.00 -13.06 -0.94
CA GLU A 883 -32.44 -12.93 -0.72
C GLU A 883 -32.93 -11.47 -0.68
N ARG A 884 -32.10 -10.49 -1.09
CA ARG A 884 -32.47 -9.08 -1.14
C ARG A 884 -33.36 -8.79 -2.35
N THR A 885 -34.37 -7.96 -2.16
CA THR A 885 -35.31 -7.48 -3.20
C THR A 885 -34.96 -6.06 -3.68
N PRO A 886 -35.50 -5.59 -4.81
CA PRO A 886 -35.32 -4.19 -5.22
C PRO A 886 -35.78 -3.18 -4.16
N LEU A 887 -36.84 -3.51 -3.39
CA LEU A 887 -37.32 -2.65 -2.32
C LEU A 887 -36.29 -2.55 -1.18
N SER A 888 -35.58 -3.63 -0.86
CA SER A 888 -34.52 -3.59 0.16
C SER A 888 -33.39 -2.64 -0.22
N TYR A 889 -32.94 -2.62 -1.48
CA TYR A 889 -31.93 -1.68 -1.97
C TYR A 889 -32.43 -0.23 -2.05
N ALA A 890 -33.67 -0.02 -2.48
CA ALA A 890 -34.25 1.34 -2.44
C ALA A 890 -34.36 1.87 -1.00
N ALA A 891 -34.58 0.98 -0.04
CA ALA A 891 -34.67 1.31 1.37
C ALA A 891 -33.31 1.58 2.02
N GLU A 892 -32.30 0.76 1.72
CA GLU A 892 -30.89 0.97 2.12
C GLU A 892 -30.30 2.26 1.53
N SER A 893 -30.61 2.59 0.26
CA SER A 893 -30.10 3.81 -0.39
C SER A 893 -30.99 5.06 -0.19
N GLY A 894 -32.10 4.96 0.55
CA GLY A 894 -32.97 6.10 0.87
C GLY A 894 -33.82 6.65 -0.29
N HIS A 895 -34.00 5.89 -1.37
CA HIS A 895 -34.68 6.33 -2.59
C HIS A 895 -36.22 6.23 -2.49
N THR A 896 -36.81 7.20 -1.80
CA THR A 896 -38.25 7.24 -1.47
C THR A 896 -39.18 7.12 -2.69
N ALA A 897 -38.88 7.82 -3.80
CA ALA A 897 -39.71 7.76 -5.00
C ALA A 897 -39.73 6.36 -5.64
N VAL A 898 -38.59 5.68 -5.65
CA VAL A 898 -38.50 4.29 -6.14
C VAL A 898 -39.17 3.32 -5.19
N ALA A 899 -38.96 3.46 -3.88
CA ALA A 899 -39.64 2.65 -2.88
C ALA A 899 -41.18 2.76 -3.02
N GLN A 900 -41.70 3.97 -3.27
CA GLN A 900 -43.14 4.17 -3.51
C GLN A 900 -43.62 3.43 -4.77
N LEU A 901 -42.88 3.51 -5.88
CA LEU A 901 -43.26 2.82 -7.12
C LEU A 901 -43.27 1.30 -6.99
N LEU A 902 -42.30 0.75 -6.25
CA LEU A 902 -42.26 -0.69 -5.95
C LEU A 902 -43.48 -1.08 -5.11
N LEU A 903 -43.76 -0.34 -4.03
CA LEU A 903 -44.89 -0.61 -3.12
C LEU A 903 -46.28 -0.44 -3.78
N ASP A 904 -46.40 0.44 -4.77
CA ASP A 904 -47.63 0.61 -5.56
C ASP A 904 -47.94 -0.64 -6.42
N THR A 905 -46.99 -1.56 -6.57
CA THR A 905 -47.14 -2.79 -7.34
C THR A 905 -47.66 -3.92 -6.44
N ARG A 906 -48.81 -4.52 -6.80
CA ARG A 906 -49.57 -5.53 -6.01
C ARG A 906 -48.83 -6.83 -5.63
N ARG A 907 -47.55 -6.99 -5.99
CA ARG A 907 -46.78 -8.24 -5.82
C ARG A 907 -45.56 -8.09 -4.90
N VAL A 908 -45.29 -6.89 -4.37
CA VAL A 908 -44.13 -6.64 -3.51
C VAL A 908 -44.47 -6.99 -2.07
N ASP A 909 -43.72 -7.90 -1.46
CA ASP A 909 -43.77 -8.12 -0.02
C ASP A 909 -42.90 -7.08 0.70
N VAL A 910 -43.58 -6.18 1.43
CA VAL A 910 -42.93 -5.11 2.21
C VAL A 910 -42.04 -5.66 3.34
N ASN A 911 -42.27 -6.91 3.77
CA ASN A 911 -41.52 -7.56 4.85
C ASN A 911 -40.54 -8.62 4.33
N SER A 912 -40.30 -8.67 3.02
CA SER A 912 -39.38 -9.65 2.41
C SER A 912 -38.00 -9.55 3.06
N MET A 913 -37.51 -10.66 3.63
CA MET A 913 -36.27 -10.69 4.38
C MET A 913 -35.10 -11.11 3.51
N ASP A 914 -33.93 -10.55 3.79
CA ASP A 914 -32.67 -11.02 3.24
C ASP A 914 -32.09 -12.21 4.03
N CYS A 915 -30.92 -12.69 3.61
CA CYS A 915 -30.23 -13.81 4.25
C CYS A 915 -29.84 -13.55 5.72
N LEU A 916 -29.81 -12.29 6.15
CA LEU A 916 -29.61 -11.84 7.53
C LEU A 916 -30.91 -11.78 8.35
N GLY A 917 -32.04 -12.08 7.72
CA GLY A 917 -33.37 -11.92 8.31
C GLY A 917 -33.82 -10.47 8.38
N GLU A 918 -33.20 -9.57 7.61
CA GLU A 918 -33.48 -8.15 7.66
C GLU A 918 -34.45 -7.75 6.54
N ALA A 919 -35.64 -7.28 6.92
CA ALA A 919 -36.61 -6.64 6.01
C ALA A 919 -36.16 -5.23 5.57
N PRO A 920 -36.73 -4.64 4.49
CA PRO A 920 -36.42 -3.27 4.03
C PRO A 920 -36.49 -2.20 5.13
N LEU A 921 -37.36 -2.38 6.12
CA LEU A 921 -37.47 -1.48 7.27
C LEU A 921 -36.19 -1.48 8.14
N HIS A 922 -35.52 -2.61 8.34
CA HIS A 922 -34.25 -2.67 9.06
C HIS A 922 -33.18 -1.85 8.36
N ARG A 923 -33.04 -2.01 7.02
CA ARG A 923 -32.06 -1.25 6.22
C ARG A 923 -32.31 0.25 6.30
N ALA A 924 -33.54 0.69 6.04
CA ALA A 924 -33.89 2.11 6.12
C ALA A 924 -33.73 2.71 7.54
N THR A 925 -33.87 1.90 8.59
CA THR A 925 -33.70 2.36 9.97
C THR A 925 -32.24 2.40 10.41
N TYR A 926 -31.42 1.45 9.94
CA TYR A 926 -29.97 1.45 10.14
C TYR A 926 -29.31 2.68 9.50
N ASP A 927 -29.66 3.03 8.25
CA ASP A 927 -29.10 4.18 7.53
C ASP A 927 -29.83 5.51 7.79
N GLY A 928 -30.85 5.52 8.67
CA GLY A 928 -31.52 6.75 9.11
C GLY A 928 -32.44 7.40 8.07
N HIS A 929 -32.94 6.64 7.09
CA HIS A 929 -33.74 7.15 5.98
C HIS A 929 -35.20 7.43 6.34
N GLU A 930 -35.43 8.52 7.09
CA GLU A 930 -36.73 8.95 7.64
C GLU A 930 -37.89 8.85 6.63
N ALA A 931 -37.72 9.39 5.42
CA ALA A 931 -38.79 9.42 4.42
C ALA A 931 -39.21 8.03 3.94
N VAL A 932 -38.25 7.09 3.82
CA VAL A 932 -38.53 5.70 3.46
C VAL A 932 -39.17 4.96 4.63
N VAL A 933 -38.66 5.14 5.86
CA VAL A 933 -39.26 4.55 7.07
C VAL A 933 -40.74 4.96 7.19
N LYS A 934 -41.03 6.25 7.03
CA LYS A 934 -42.39 6.78 7.05
C LYS A 934 -43.28 6.18 5.96
N LEU A 935 -42.72 5.93 4.78
CA LEU A 935 -43.43 5.29 3.67
C LEU A 935 -43.73 3.81 3.96
N LEU A 936 -42.76 3.06 4.47
CA LEU A 936 -42.92 1.65 4.82
C LEU A 936 -43.92 1.44 5.96
N LEU A 937 -43.84 2.27 7.02
CA LEU A 937 -44.75 2.19 8.18
C LEU A 937 -46.22 2.49 7.83
N ARG A 938 -46.49 3.12 6.68
CA ARG A 938 -47.85 3.35 6.17
C ARG A 938 -48.43 2.17 5.41
N GLN A 939 -47.60 1.20 5.03
CA GLN A 939 -48.07 0.04 4.26
C GLN A 939 -48.90 -0.90 5.14
N THR A 940 -49.96 -1.46 4.55
CA THR A 940 -50.78 -2.47 5.20
C THR A 940 -49.99 -3.77 5.36
N GLY A 941 -49.91 -4.30 6.57
CA GLY A 941 -49.20 -5.55 6.85
C GLY A 941 -47.71 -5.42 7.17
N ILE A 942 -47.17 -4.19 7.27
CA ILE A 942 -45.80 -3.96 7.77
C ILE A 942 -45.63 -4.50 9.19
N ILE A 943 -44.54 -5.24 9.43
CA ILE A 943 -44.15 -5.75 10.74
C ILE A 943 -43.03 -4.84 11.27
N ALA A 944 -43.35 -3.98 12.22
CA ALA A 944 -42.43 -2.94 12.71
C ALA A 944 -41.45 -3.45 13.79
N ASP A 945 -41.72 -4.61 14.39
CA ASP A 945 -40.96 -5.21 15.49
C ASP A 945 -40.22 -6.49 15.10
N HIS A 946 -40.13 -6.80 13.81
CA HIS A 946 -39.52 -8.05 13.38
C HIS A 946 -38.08 -8.17 13.86
N GLU A 947 -37.68 -9.34 14.34
CA GLU A 947 -36.33 -9.58 14.85
C GLU A 947 -35.46 -10.14 13.73
N GLY A 948 -34.32 -9.50 13.46
CA GLY A 948 -33.31 -10.02 12.54
C GLY A 948 -32.75 -11.37 13.01
N LYS A 949 -32.38 -12.25 12.07
CA LYS A 949 -32.08 -13.67 12.37
C LYS A 949 -30.81 -13.87 13.22
N TYR A 950 -29.78 -13.04 13.03
CA TYR A 950 -28.46 -13.25 13.64
C TYR A 950 -28.27 -12.49 14.95
N GLU A 951 -28.73 -11.24 15.01
CA GLU A 951 -28.57 -10.42 16.21
C GLU A 951 -29.87 -10.30 17.03
N GLY A 952 -31.02 -10.77 16.53
CA GLY A 952 -32.31 -10.55 17.20
C GLY A 952 -32.70 -9.07 17.26
N ARG A 953 -32.06 -8.22 16.46
CA ARG A 953 -32.27 -6.77 16.47
C ARG A 953 -33.54 -6.41 15.73
N THR A 954 -34.32 -5.52 16.33
CA THR A 954 -35.51 -4.90 15.74
C THR A 954 -35.14 -3.58 15.03
N PRO A 955 -35.99 -3.04 14.14
CA PRO A 955 -35.76 -1.74 13.51
C PRO A 955 -35.57 -0.60 14.52
N LEU A 956 -36.26 -0.67 15.67
CA LEU A 956 -36.08 0.29 16.77
C LEU A 956 -34.69 0.17 17.41
N SER A 957 -34.18 -1.04 17.59
CA SER A 957 -32.85 -1.26 18.16
C SER A 957 -31.72 -0.76 17.23
N PHE A 958 -31.86 -0.91 15.91
CA PHE A 958 -30.93 -0.32 14.93
C PHE A 958 -30.97 1.21 14.96
N ALA A 959 -32.16 1.82 14.82
CA ALA A 959 -32.30 3.27 14.85
C ALA A 959 -31.77 3.87 16.17
N ALA A 960 -31.96 3.17 17.29
CA ALA A 960 -31.48 3.62 18.59
C ALA A 960 -29.97 3.47 18.77
N GLY A 961 -29.39 2.36 18.27
CA GLY A 961 -27.95 2.12 18.29
C GLY A 961 -27.16 3.07 17.39
N GLU A 962 -27.72 3.50 16.27
CA GLU A 962 -27.10 4.45 15.32
C GLU A 962 -27.45 5.93 15.60
N GLY A 963 -28.32 6.19 16.58
CA GLY A 963 -28.63 7.56 17.01
C GLY A 963 -29.62 8.32 16.12
N HIS A 964 -30.41 7.63 15.30
CA HIS A 964 -31.36 8.26 14.36
C HIS A 964 -32.64 8.73 15.05
N GLU A 965 -32.58 9.88 15.72
CA GLU A 965 -33.66 10.49 16.52
C GLU A 965 -35.03 10.50 15.81
N ALA A 966 -35.09 11.06 14.59
CA ALA A 966 -36.34 11.19 13.83
C ALA A 966 -36.94 9.83 13.45
N VAL A 967 -36.10 8.82 13.21
CA VAL A 967 -36.55 7.45 12.90
C VAL A 967 -37.10 6.78 14.16
N VAL A 968 -36.46 6.96 15.31
CA VAL A 968 -36.97 6.48 16.61
C VAL A 968 -38.34 7.09 16.91
N GLU A 969 -38.52 8.41 16.69
CA GLU A 969 -39.84 9.05 16.85
C GLU A 969 -40.91 8.44 15.93
N LEU A 970 -40.59 8.18 14.66
CA LEU A 970 -41.52 7.56 13.71
C LEU A 970 -41.93 6.15 14.12
N LEU A 971 -40.97 5.34 14.60
CA LEU A 971 -41.23 3.99 15.07
C LEU A 971 -42.09 4.01 16.34
N LEU A 972 -41.75 4.83 17.33
CA LEU A 972 -42.54 4.98 18.56
C LEU A 972 -43.97 5.49 18.28
N ALA A 973 -44.12 6.40 17.31
CA ALA A 973 -45.43 6.92 16.91
C ALA A 973 -46.30 5.87 16.20
N LYS A 974 -45.72 4.77 15.67
CA LYS A 974 -46.49 3.67 15.09
C LYS A 974 -47.31 2.95 16.15
N GLY A 975 -46.74 2.71 17.34
CA GLY A 975 -47.38 2.23 18.58
C GLY A 975 -48.01 0.83 18.56
N GLU A 976 -48.63 0.41 17.46
CA GLU A 976 -49.26 -0.90 17.30
C GLU A 976 -48.22 -1.98 16.98
N GLY A 977 -48.11 -2.97 17.85
CA GLY A 977 -47.25 -4.15 17.63
C GLY A 977 -45.75 -3.85 17.70
N LEU A 978 -45.33 -2.81 18.44
CA LEU A 978 -43.93 -2.50 18.70
C LEU A 978 -43.59 -2.78 20.17
N ASP A 979 -42.72 -3.74 20.43
CA ASP A 979 -42.16 -3.94 21.77
C ASP A 979 -40.89 -3.08 21.95
N VAL A 980 -41.01 -2.01 22.73
CA VAL A 980 -39.90 -1.09 23.04
C VAL A 980 -38.81 -1.73 23.90
N ASN A 981 -39.07 -2.90 24.48
CA ASN A 981 -38.15 -3.65 25.34
C ASN A 981 -37.63 -4.93 24.68
N SER A 982 -37.85 -5.15 23.38
CA SER A 982 -37.26 -6.29 22.66
C SER A 982 -35.76 -6.34 22.91
N GLN A 983 -35.28 -7.54 23.23
CA GLN A 983 -33.89 -7.82 23.53
C GLN A 983 -33.23 -8.51 22.34
N ASP A 984 -32.05 -8.01 21.97
CA ASP A 984 -31.20 -8.67 20.98
C ASP A 984 -30.60 -9.98 21.54
N SER A 985 -29.80 -10.69 20.75
CA SER A 985 -29.20 -11.97 21.14
C SER A 985 -28.23 -11.87 22.33
N ARG A 986 -27.80 -10.66 22.70
CA ARG A 986 -27.01 -10.36 23.91
C ARG A 986 -27.87 -9.85 25.06
N GLY A 987 -29.20 -9.86 24.94
CA GLY A 987 -30.09 -9.29 25.95
C GLY A 987 -30.18 -7.76 25.90
N GLN A 988 -29.60 -7.09 24.90
CA GLN A 988 -29.55 -5.63 24.85
C GLN A 988 -30.84 -5.06 24.24
N THR A 989 -31.44 -4.09 24.92
CA THR A 989 -32.61 -3.34 24.43
C THR A 989 -32.19 -2.10 23.63
N ALA A 990 -33.13 -1.49 22.90
CA ALA A 990 -32.89 -0.25 22.15
C ALA A 990 -32.28 0.87 23.02
N ILE A 991 -32.77 1.05 24.26
CA ILE A 991 -32.23 2.07 25.18
C ILE A 991 -30.81 1.73 25.66
N MET A 992 -30.47 0.45 25.76
CA MET A 992 -29.11 0.01 26.13
C MET A 992 -28.12 0.27 25.01
N LEU A 993 -28.50 0.02 23.75
CA LEU A 993 -27.66 0.33 22.58
C LEU A 993 -27.45 1.85 22.45
N ALA A 994 -28.51 2.65 22.56
CA ALA A 994 -28.40 4.11 22.56
C ALA A 994 -27.53 4.63 23.71
N ALA A 995 -27.65 4.02 24.90
CA ALA A 995 -26.88 4.41 26.07
C ALA A 995 -25.40 4.02 25.97
N LYS A 996 -25.12 2.82 25.45
CA LYS A 996 -23.77 2.29 25.19
C LYS A 996 -23.03 3.11 24.13
N ASN A 997 -23.72 3.67 23.14
CA ASN A 997 -23.14 4.47 22.06
C ASN A 997 -23.21 5.99 22.29
N GLY A 998 -23.78 6.44 23.41
CA GLY A 998 -23.76 7.86 23.80
C GLY A 998 -24.87 8.73 23.19
N HIS A 999 -25.91 8.14 22.61
CA HIS A 999 -26.99 8.87 21.93
C HIS A 999 -28.01 9.46 22.91
N GLU A 1000 -27.64 10.55 23.58
CA GLU A 1000 -28.43 11.24 24.62
C GLU A 1000 -29.88 11.53 24.22
N ALA A 1001 -30.09 12.09 23.03
CA ALA A 1001 -31.42 12.47 22.56
C ALA A 1001 -32.32 11.26 22.33
N VAL A 1002 -31.79 10.18 21.76
CA VAL A 1002 -32.49 8.90 21.62
C VAL A 1002 -32.84 8.31 22.98
N VAL A 1003 -31.92 8.35 23.96
CA VAL A 1003 -32.20 7.88 25.32
C VAL A 1003 -33.33 8.69 25.96
N ARG A 1004 -33.41 10.01 25.72
CA ARG A 1004 -34.54 10.83 26.18
C ARG A 1004 -35.85 10.43 25.52
N LEU A 1005 -35.84 10.17 24.21
CA LEU A 1005 -37.02 9.74 23.46
C LEU A 1005 -37.54 8.38 23.94
N LEU A 1006 -36.66 7.38 24.04
CA LEU A 1006 -37.01 6.04 24.50
C LEU A 1006 -37.48 6.02 25.95
N ARG A 1007 -36.87 6.84 26.83
CA ARG A 1007 -37.33 7.02 28.21
C ARG A 1007 -38.75 7.57 28.30
N ALA A 1008 -39.15 8.40 27.35
CA ALA A 1008 -40.50 8.96 27.30
C ALA A 1008 -41.52 7.99 26.66
N ALA A 1009 -41.07 6.86 26.11
CA ALA A 1009 -41.96 5.86 25.51
C ALA A 1009 -42.77 5.12 26.57
N GLU A 1010 -44.05 4.85 26.27
CA GLU A 1010 -44.93 4.11 27.17
C GLU A 1010 -44.43 2.65 27.30
N GLY A 1011 -44.34 2.16 28.54
CA GLY A 1011 -43.96 0.76 28.82
C GLY A 1011 -42.45 0.47 28.79
N ILE A 1012 -41.58 1.46 28.59
CA ILE A 1012 -40.12 1.26 28.59
C ILE A 1012 -39.60 0.79 29.96
N ASN A 1013 -38.76 -0.25 29.97
CA ASN A 1013 -38.05 -0.75 31.14
C ASN A 1013 -36.57 -0.34 31.06
N VAL A 1014 -36.25 0.80 31.67
CA VAL A 1014 -34.88 1.34 31.73
C VAL A 1014 -33.91 0.48 32.56
N ASN A 1015 -34.43 -0.46 33.34
CA ASN A 1015 -33.70 -1.33 34.25
C ASN A 1015 -33.58 -2.78 33.72
N SER A 1016 -33.90 -3.01 32.44
CA SER A 1016 -33.59 -4.30 31.79
C SER A 1016 -32.09 -4.57 31.87
N GLU A 1017 -31.76 -5.84 32.10
CA GLU A 1017 -30.39 -6.33 32.23
C GLU A 1017 -30.07 -7.17 30.98
N ASP A 1018 -28.86 -7.02 30.45
CA ASP A 1018 -28.37 -7.81 29.33
C ASP A 1018 -27.87 -9.17 29.83
N CYS A 1019 -27.31 -10.00 28.94
CA CYS A 1019 -26.83 -11.33 29.33
C CYS A 1019 -25.72 -11.30 30.39
N ASP A 1020 -25.02 -10.18 30.53
CA ASP A 1020 -23.94 -9.96 31.50
C ASP A 1020 -24.44 -9.26 32.78
N GLY A 1021 -25.74 -8.97 32.88
CA GLY A 1021 -26.35 -8.29 34.01
C GLY A 1021 -26.21 -6.77 33.99
N HIS A 1022 -25.74 -6.19 32.88
CA HIS A 1022 -25.56 -4.74 32.77
C HIS A 1022 -26.88 -4.03 32.44
N THR A 1023 -27.13 -2.88 33.06
CA THR A 1023 -28.24 -1.98 32.68
C THR A 1023 -27.78 -0.91 31.69
N ALA A 1024 -28.71 -0.19 31.06
CA ALA A 1024 -28.38 0.94 30.18
C ALA A 1024 -27.49 2.00 30.88
N CYS A 1025 -27.71 2.22 32.19
CA CYS A 1025 -26.91 3.16 32.98
C CYS A 1025 -25.48 2.65 33.21
N MET A 1026 -25.31 1.34 33.45
CA MET A 1026 -24.00 0.71 33.60
C MET A 1026 -23.21 0.76 32.29
N LEU A 1027 -23.83 0.44 31.15
CA LEU A 1027 -23.18 0.49 29.84
C LEU A 1027 -22.74 1.92 29.47
N ALA A 1028 -23.59 2.93 29.73
CA ALA A 1028 -23.22 4.32 29.53
C ALA A 1028 -22.08 4.79 30.44
N ALA A 1029 -22.05 4.31 31.69
CA ALA A 1029 -20.96 4.60 32.63
C ALA A 1029 -19.65 3.92 32.21
N GLU A 1030 -19.70 2.65 31.78
CA GLU A 1030 -18.56 1.89 31.27
C GLU A 1030 -17.93 2.56 30.03
N LYS A 1031 -18.75 3.09 29.13
CA LYS A 1031 -18.28 3.82 27.93
C LYS A 1031 -18.02 5.30 28.16
N GLY A 1032 -18.15 5.81 29.40
CA GLY A 1032 -17.81 7.19 29.74
C GLY A 1032 -18.81 8.25 29.25
N HIS A 1033 -20.03 7.86 28.84
CA HIS A 1033 -21.07 8.75 28.32
C HIS A 1033 -21.80 9.49 29.45
N THR A 1034 -21.11 10.45 30.07
CA THR A 1034 -21.58 11.19 31.27
C THR A 1034 -22.92 11.92 31.09
N ALA A 1035 -23.22 12.42 29.88
CA ALA A 1035 -24.48 13.09 29.60
C ALA A 1035 -25.66 12.10 29.57
N VAL A 1036 -25.46 10.92 28.99
CA VAL A 1036 -26.43 9.82 29.02
C VAL A 1036 -26.65 9.31 30.45
N VAL A 1037 -25.57 9.11 31.22
CA VAL A 1037 -25.68 8.69 32.64
C VAL A 1037 -26.52 9.69 33.42
N ARG A 1038 -26.32 11.00 33.21
CA ARG A 1038 -27.14 12.04 33.85
C ARG A 1038 -28.62 11.91 33.48
N VAL A 1039 -28.93 11.72 32.20
CA VAL A 1039 -30.32 11.53 31.72
C VAL A 1039 -30.97 10.27 32.31
N LEU A 1040 -30.23 9.17 32.44
CA LEU A 1040 -30.75 7.93 33.03
C LEU A 1040 -30.93 8.03 34.55
N LEU A 1041 -30.07 8.79 35.25
CA LEU A 1041 -30.18 9.04 36.69
C LEU A 1041 -31.33 9.98 37.08
N GLU A 1042 -31.96 10.66 36.10
CA GLU A 1042 -33.19 11.42 36.34
C GLU A 1042 -34.43 10.51 36.54
N VAL A 1043 -34.31 9.20 36.27
CA VAL A 1043 -35.40 8.24 36.47
C VAL A 1043 -35.38 7.69 37.89
N ASP A 1044 -36.48 7.86 38.62
CA ASP A 1044 -36.66 7.29 39.95
C ASP A 1044 -36.55 5.75 39.92
N GLY A 1045 -35.70 5.17 40.77
CA GLY A 1045 -35.54 3.72 40.89
C GLY A 1045 -34.61 3.07 39.86
N ILE A 1046 -33.74 3.85 39.18
CA ILE A 1046 -32.70 3.32 38.29
C ILE A 1046 -31.71 2.40 39.05
N LYS A 1047 -31.42 1.22 38.49
CA LYS A 1047 -30.42 0.27 39.00
C LYS A 1047 -29.03 0.65 38.48
N ALA A 1048 -28.33 1.50 39.24
CA ALA A 1048 -26.92 1.80 39.05
C ALA A 1048 -26.10 1.06 40.11
N ASN A 1049 -25.81 -0.23 39.92
CA ASN A 1049 -25.00 -0.98 40.87
C ASN A 1049 -23.54 -0.48 40.78
N THR A 1050 -23.00 0.00 41.90
CA THR A 1050 -21.71 0.72 41.98
C THR A 1050 -20.64 -0.06 42.75
N GLU A 1051 -20.95 -1.31 43.12
CA GLU A 1051 -20.14 -2.06 44.10
C GLU A 1051 -18.98 -2.87 43.49
N ASP A 1052 -18.87 -3.00 42.16
CA ASP A 1052 -17.80 -3.75 41.48
C ASP A 1052 -16.70 -2.87 40.83
N TRP A 1053 -16.68 -1.55 41.08
CA TRP A 1053 -15.71 -0.60 40.46
C TRP A 1053 -14.46 -0.33 41.32
N VAL A 1054 -13.84 -1.35 41.94
CA VAL A 1054 -12.59 -1.23 42.73
C VAL A 1054 -11.79 -2.54 42.54
N GLU A 1055 -10.56 -2.61 42.03
CA GLU A 1055 -9.31 -2.01 42.50
C GLU A 1055 -8.33 -1.73 41.34
N GLY A 1056 -7.87 -0.49 41.21
CA GLY A 1056 -6.79 -0.08 40.30
C GLY A 1056 -6.31 1.34 40.61
N ASP A 1057 -5.15 1.42 41.26
CA ASP A 1057 -4.31 2.56 41.66
C ASP A 1057 -4.91 3.97 41.87
N GLU A 1058 -4.80 4.42 43.13
CA GLU A 1058 -5.03 5.80 43.59
C GLU A 1058 -3.93 6.76 43.07
N SER A 1059 -4.04 7.20 41.82
CA SER A 1059 -3.43 8.45 41.38
C SER A 1059 -3.98 8.95 40.05
N ASP A 1060 -5.26 9.31 39.99
CA ASP A 1060 -5.78 10.26 39.00
C ASP A 1060 -7.13 10.82 39.48
N GLU A 1061 -7.21 12.15 39.63
CA GLU A 1061 -8.33 12.88 40.26
C GLU A 1061 -9.63 12.94 39.43
N ASP A 1062 -9.78 12.19 38.33
CA ASP A 1062 -10.96 12.21 37.46
C ASP A 1062 -11.69 10.85 37.33
N TYR A 1063 -11.50 9.94 38.28
CA TYR A 1063 -12.14 8.61 38.30
C TYR A 1063 -13.58 8.67 38.87
N VAL A 1064 -14.56 9.00 38.01
CA VAL A 1064 -16.00 8.62 37.89
C VAL A 1064 -16.89 8.22 39.12
N VAL A 1065 -16.39 7.96 40.32
CA VAL A 1065 -17.15 7.29 41.40
C VAL A 1065 -17.72 8.22 42.47
N LEU A 1066 -17.38 9.52 42.51
CA LEU A 1066 -17.91 10.41 43.56
C LEU A 1066 -19.33 10.99 43.31
N ARG A 1067 -20.13 10.42 42.39
CA ARG A 1067 -21.49 10.96 42.18
C ARG A 1067 -22.64 10.02 41.87
N ALA A 1068 -22.49 8.70 42.05
CA ALA A 1068 -23.67 7.83 42.14
C ALA A 1068 -24.29 7.81 43.56
N ARG A 1069 -23.49 8.03 44.63
CA ARG A 1069 -23.98 8.11 46.02
C ARG A 1069 -24.50 9.49 46.44
N SER A 1070 -24.31 10.52 45.62
CA SER A 1070 -24.70 11.91 45.95
C SER A 1070 -26.13 12.26 45.54
N LEU A 1071 -26.83 11.40 44.78
CA LEU A 1071 -28.15 11.70 44.20
C LEU A 1071 -29.33 10.88 44.74
N GLN A 1072 -29.12 9.97 45.70
CA GLN A 1072 -30.21 9.43 46.53
C GLN A 1072 -30.56 10.34 47.74
N ARG A 1073 -29.91 11.50 47.90
CA ARG A 1073 -30.18 12.46 48.99
C ARG A 1073 -31.04 13.68 48.61
N ILE A 1074 -31.67 13.70 47.43
CA ILE A 1074 -32.57 14.79 47.01
C ILE A 1074 -33.92 14.25 46.49
N SER A 1075 -34.49 13.24 47.16
CA SER A 1075 -35.94 12.94 47.10
C SER A 1075 -36.61 12.95 48.48
N HIS A 1076 -35.87 13.32 49.53
CA HIS A 1076 -36.39 13.65 50.86
C HIS A 1076 -35.70 14.91 51.42
N MET A 1077 -35.89 16.03 50.72
CA MET A 1077 -35.94 17.39 51.28
C MET A 1077 -36.82 18.28 50.42
#